data_AF-A0A316AAB4-F1
#
_entry.id   AF-A0A316AAB4-F1
#
_cell.length_a   1.000
_cell.length_b   1.000
_cell.length_c   1.000
_cell.angle_alpha   90.00
_cell.angle_beta   90.00
_cell.angle_gamma   90.00
#
_symmetry.space_group_name_H-M   'P 1'
#
loop_
_entity.id
_entity.type
_entity.pdbx_description
1 polymer ?
#
loop_
_entity_poly.entity_id
_entity_poly.type
_entity_poly.pdbx_seq_one_letter_code
_entity_poly.pdbx_strand_id
1 'polypeptide(L)'
;MPQQTRSAPSGPDAPGIRPDLLVGRAGELAELADVVTACPLVTVAGPGGVGKSALAAAVAGGVAPSFPDGIVVVRLAEVRVGGVLDAISSTVELPRTGGGDRLRALARWLRPQRVLLLVDNCEHVLDELLPIMHALVDDAPDIGERRLHLLTTSRRPLGLVTEQVLTVAPLGLPAPDEPPERVAAAPSVALFLQRARGRDRAFVVPDEHWPAVGELCRRLDGLPLALELAGARAGALGVPRLLARLETDLALLGQQRTGGVDAAGAARSVEAVYDSSEQLLSSAERELLRALSVFTGSFDIAAVDAVVGEASATPLDGALAALVETSLVQRDHRRDRYRLLETVRQVAGNRWDDDDARRRAQRRHAEHYLSSAVRAGRGLTSGPESAWLETLSVEEANVRAALAHALDAQGPLLLQALAAAAALPLHWWVRGQHREGVGWLRRALDATGDAAPAELRAAALFGVAFLWAHDGDDWQTAATLLREALALLEPSGAAPERTAVLGYVLCLLGQSHAVAGEVEPALALTRRGRDVLAQHDDPWGSAFAEWNVGFAHQRGGDLVAAEVCYRAMLDLQTGHGSRLELMIAHNSLAELAEHRGDLPSAREHYARALELRHDLGSLRLGYVHGSLPLSLLALSRVSRGLGDVERARRCAEEGRAAATRMQDDATATACAEELELLAVRPSVAFLRRQGTGWVVGLDEESTALADSKGLRHLRTLVSAPGQPVAAIVLAGVADGHVPPAGDAGPVLDQQAVVAYRARLAALRDEADEADEADRRADPAWSARIHEEQESLVAELARGTGLGGRLRPDRSEAEKARINVTRTVRDAIERIGRDCPRLAEHLRSSVTTGTWCAYTPATPVTWRHGAHASARRAPL
;
A
#
# COMPACT_ATOMS: atom_id res chain seq x y z
N MET A 1 14.58 28.27 0.35
CA MET A 1 14.02 26.98 -0.08
C MET A 1 14.99 25.87 0.33
N PRO A 2 14.76 25.15 1.44
CA PRO A 2 15.58 24.00 1.78
C PRO A 2 14.99 22.71 1.19
N GLN A 3 15.87 21.86 0.68
CA GLN A 3 15.60 20.57 0.04
C GLN A 3 14.89 19.61 1.02
N GLN A 4 13.66 19.20 0.68
CA GLN A 4 12.91 18.16 1.36
C GLN A 4 13.50 16.78 1.04
N THR A 5 13.93 16.05 2.06
CA THR A 5 14.31 14.63 2.00
C THR A 5 13.07 13.79 1.67
N ARG A 6 12.97 13.31 0.43
CA ARG A 6 12.00 12.29 -0.01
C ARG A 6 12.48 10.92 0.47
N SER A 7 11.57 10.08 0.99
CA SER A 7 11.90 8.74 1.47
C SER A 7 11.59 7.66 0.41
N ALA A 8 12.56 6.76 0.21
CA ALA A 8 12.64 5.72 -0.82
C ALA A 8 11.39 4.81 -1.01
N PRO A 9 11.17 4.25 -2.22
CA PRO A 9 10.47 2.97 -2.42
C PRO A 9 11.13 1.87 -1.59
N SER A 10 10.41 1.40 -0.58
CA SER A 10 10.75 0.21 0.20
C SER A 10 10.28 -1.04 -0.56
N GLY A 11 11.05 -1.44 -1.58
CA GLY A 11 10.96 -2.82 -2.08
C GLY A 11 11.41 -3.81 -1.00
N PRO A 12 11.10 -5.11 -1.13
CA PRO A 12 11.66 -6.13 -0.24
C PRO A 12 13.18 -5.97 -0.24
N ASP A 13 13.79 -5.93 0.96
CA ASP A 13 15.22 -5.79 1.17
C ASP A 13 16.00 -6.52 0.07
N ALA A 14 16.86 -5.78 -0.64
CA ALA A 14 17.74 -6.36 -1.64
C ALA A 14 18.36 -7.62 -1.02
N PRO A 15 18.27 -8.81 -1.66
CA PRO A 15 18.74 -10.05 -1.07
C PRO A 15 20.20 -9.86 -0.70
N GLY A 16 20.46 -9.77 0.61
CA GLY A 16 21.75 -9.40 1.18
C GLY A 16 22.76 -10.51 1.00
N ILE A 17 23.19 -10.75 -0.24
CA ILE A 17 24.38 -11.56 -0.51
C ILE A 17 25.55 -10.68 -0.12
N ARG A 18 26.20 -11.03 1.00
CA ARG A 18 27.35 -10.26 1.44
C ARG A 18 28.51 -10.45 0.45
N PRO A 19 29.21 -9.38 0.06
CA PRO A 19 30.30 -9.45 -0.92
C PRO A 19 31.42 -10.43 -0.54
N ASP A 20 31.69 -10.61 0.76
CA ASP A 20 32.71 -11.53 1.30
C ASP A 20 32.38 -13.01 1.06
N LEU A 21 31.13 -13.35 0.72
CA LEU A 21 30.72 -14.70 0.39
C LEU A 21 31.01 -15.08 -1.08
N LEU A 22 31.35 -14.12 -1.94
CA LEU A 22 31.65 -14.35 -3.36
C LEU A 22 33.15 -14.60 -3.58
N VAL A 23 33.51 -15.87 -3.79
CA VAL A 23 34.89 -16.29 -4.02
C VAL A 23 35.44 -15.72 -5.33
N GLY A 24 36.56 -15.01 -5.25
CA GLY A 24 37.33 -14.56 -6.42
C GLY A 24 36.69 -13.47 -7.27
N ARG A 25 35.64 -12.80 -6.76
CA ARG A 25 34.88 -11.77 -7.48
C ARG A 25 35.20 -10.34 -7.04
N ALA A 26 36.26 -10.13 -6.28
CA ALA A 26 36.59 -8.81 -5.70
C ALA A 26 36.80 -7.71 -6.76
N GLY A 27 37.45 -8.04 -7.88
CA GLY A 27 37.65 -7.10 -8.99
C GLY A 27 36.34 -6.73 -9.69
N GLU A 28 35.54 -7.73 -10.05
CA GLU A 28 34.24 -7.51 -10.73
C GLU A 28 33.22 -6.81 -9.82
N LEU A 29 33.27 -7.06 -8.50
CA LEU A 29 32.47 -6.32 -7.52
C LEU A 29 32.82 -4.83 -7.51
N ALA A 30 34.11 -4.50 -7.52
CA ALA A 30 34.57 -3.11 -7.55
C ALA A 30 34.20 -2.43 -8.88
N GLU A 31 34.49 -3.09 -10.01
CA GLU A 31 34.17 -2.56 -11.33
C GLU A 31 32.66 -2.37 -11.53
N LEU A 32 31.84 -3.34 -11.15
CA LEU A 32 30.38 -3.23 -11.30
C LEU A 32 29.80 -2.14 -10.38
N ALA A 33 30.35 -1.96 -9.17
CA ALA A 33 29.92 -0.87 -8.27
C ALA A 33 30.24 0.52 -8.85
N ASP A 34 31.40 0.68 -9.49
CA ASP A 34 31.79 1.93 -10.14
C ASP A 34 30.92 2.19 -11.39
N VAL A 35 30.74 1.18 -12.25
CA VAL A 35 29.99 1.32 -13.50
C VAL A 35 28.49 1.52 -13.25
N VAL A 36 27.89 0.80 -12.29
CA VAL A 36 26.44 0.94 -11.99
C VAL A 36 26.08 2.32 -11.42
N THR A 37 27.01 2.96 -10.72
CA THR A 37 26.81 4.32 -10.19
C THR A 37 27.09 5.40 -11.24
N ALA A 38 27.92 5.10 -12.24
CA ALA A 38 28.28 6.04 -13.31
C ALA A 38 27.35 5.97 -14.54
N CYS A 39 26.73 4.82 -14.82
CA CYS A 39 26.00 4.56 -16.06
C CYS A 39 24.52 4.22 -15.82
N PRO A 40 23.61 4.68 -16.70
CA PRO A 40 22.16 4.54 -16.51
C PRO A 40 21.63 3.14 -16.81
N LEU A 41 22.34 2.35 -17.62
CA LEU A 41 22.01 0.97 -17.92
C LEU A 41 23.30 0.15 -17.93
N VAL A 42 23.36 -0.82 -17.02
CA VAL A 42 24.46 -1.80 -16.95
C VAL A 42 23.86 -3.18 -17.08
N THR A 43 24.41 -3.97 -17.99
CA THR A 43 24.04 -5.38 -18.16
C THR A 43 25.21 -6.25 -17.72
N VAL A 44 24.97 -7.05 -16.69
CA VAL A 44 25.85 -8.16 -16.31
C VAL A 44 25.55 -9.30 -17.28
N ALA A 45 26.42 -9.45 -18.27
CA ALA A 45 26.30 -10.48 -19.30
C ALA A 45 27.25 -11.63 -19.02
N GLY A 46 26.87 -12.84 -19.42
CA GLY A 46 27.73 -14.01 -19.27
C GLY A 46 26.96 -15.31 -19.25
N PRO A 47 27.66 -16.44 -19.29
CA PRO A 47 27.01 -17.74 -19.42
C PRO A 47 26.10 -18.11 -18.25
N GLY A 48 25.22 -19.10 -18.46
CA GLY A 48 24.38 -19.66 -17.41
C GLY A 48 25.21 -20.20 -16.24
N GLY A 49 24.79 -19.96 -15.01
CA GLY A 49 25.50 -20.48 -13.82
C GLY A 49 26.83 -19.79 -13.48
N VAL A 50 27.20 -18.70 -14.16
CA VAL A 50 28.45 -17.96 -13.89
C VAL A 50 28.41 -17.07 -12.62
N GLY A 51 27.24 -16.92 -12.01
CA GLY A 51 27.03 -16.14 -10.78
C GLY A 51 26.55 -14.70 -10.96
N LYS A 52 26.00 -14.33 -12.14
CA LYS A 52 25.53 -12.96 -12.45
C LYS A 52 24.55 -12.41 -11.43
N SER A 53 23.50 -13.17 -11.10
CA SER A 53 22.47 -12.77 -10.13
C SER A 53 23.05 -12.56 -8.74
N ALA A 54 24.02 -13.38 -8.34
CA ALA A 54 24.69 -13.24 -7.04
C ALA A 54 25.60 -12.01 -7.01
N LEU A 55 26.35 -11.76 -8.08
CA LEU A 55 27.19 -10.57 -8.24
C LEU A 55 26.34 -9.28 -8.23
N ALA A 56 25.28 -9.24 -9.04
CA ALA A 56 24.39 -8.09 -9.13
C ALA A 56 23.69 -7.77 -7.81
N ALA A 57 23.22 -8.80 -7.10
CA ALA A 57 22.62 -8.63 -5.77
C ALA A 57 23.62 -8.12 -4.72
N ALA A 58 24.86 -8.66 -4.72
CA ALA A 58 25.91 -8.21 -3.80
C ALA A 58 26.31 -6.75 -4.05
N VAL A 59 26.45 -6.35 -5.33
CA VAL A 59 26.72 -4.95 -5.68
C VAL A 59 25.56 -4.05 -5.30
N ALA A 60 24.33 -4.44 -5.63
CA ALA A 60 23.14 -3.68 -5.27
C ALA A 60 23.15 -3.36 -3.76
N GLY A 61 23.34 -4.36 -2.90
CA GLY A 61 23.48 -4.13 -1.45
C GLY A 61 24.62 -3.17 -1.07
N GLY A 62 25.77 -3.25 -1.75
CA GLY A 62 26.93 -2.39 -1.48
C GLY A 62 26.78 -0.93 -1.93
N VAL A 63 26.03 -0.68 -3.01
CA VAL A 63 25.84 0.68 -3.58
C VAL A 63 24.59 1.39 -3.07
N ALA A 64 23.84 0.78 -2.14
CA ALA A 64 22.64 1.39 -1.54
C ALA A 64 22.82 2.86 -1.09
N PRO A 65 23.96 3.29 -0.50
CA PRO A 65 24.17 4.70 -0.15
C PRO A 65 24.13 5.68 -1.33
N SER A 66 24.42 5.22 -2.54
CA SER A 66 24.40 6.04 -3.77
C SER A 66 22.99 6.24 -4.34
N PHE A 67 22.03 5.42 -3.90
CA PHE A 67 20.64 5.40 -4.34
C PHE A 67 19.73 5.71 -3.15
N PRO A 68 19.58 7.00 -2.76
CA PRO A 68 18.79 7.39 -1.60
C PRO A 68 17.30 7.09 -1.75
N ASP A 69 16.82 6.92 -2.99
CA ASP A 69 15.47 6.45 -3.29
C ASP A 69 15.45 4.91 -3.44
N GLY A 70 16.41 4.18 -2.88
CA GLY A 70 16.34 2.73 -2.71
C GLY A 70 16.76 1.88 -3.90
N ILE A 71 16.60 0.57 -3.72
CA ILE A 71 16.95 -0.46 -4.69
C ILE A 71 15.76 -1.38 -4.85
N VAL A 72 15.35 -1.60 -6.10
CA VAL A 72 14.20 -2.43 -6.44
C VAL A 72 14.68 -3.62 -7.24
N VAL A 73 14.35 -4.84 -6.79
CA VAL A 73 14.77 -6.08 -7.44
C VAL A 73 13.58 -6.75 -8.13
N VAL A 74 13.58 -6.73 -9.46
CA VAL A 74 12.58 -7.38 -10.30
C VAL A 74 13.16 -8.71 -10.77
N ARG A 75 12.63 -9.83 -10.27
CA ARG A 75 13.03 -11.17 -10.73
C ARG A 75 12.15 -11.60 -11.89
N LEU A 76 12.72 -11.69 -13.08
CA LEU A 76 11.96 -12.10 -14.27
C LEU A 76 11.97 -13.62 -14.51
N ALA A 77 12.74 -14.40 -13.75
CA ALA A 77 12.83 -15.86 -13.90
C ALA A 77 11.46 -16.58 -13.89
N GLU A 78 10.50 -16.04 -13.13
CA GLU A 78 9.15 -16.60 -12.97
C GLU A 78 8.10 -15.84 -13.82
N VAL A 79 8.52 -14.82 -14.57
CA VAL A 79 7.66 -13.94 -15.38
C VAL A 79 7.64 -14.43 -16.82
N ARG A 80 6.44 -14.50 -17.42
CA ARG A 80 6.23 -14.88 -18.82
C ARG A 80 6.25 -13.67 -19.76
N VAL A 81 6.40 -13.94 -21.05
CA VAL A 81 6.16 -12.96 -22.12
C VAL A 81 4.72 -12.42 -22.02
N GLY A 82 4.59 -11.09 -22.09
CA GLY A 82 3.38 -10.30 -21.86
C GLY A 82 3.19 -9.81 -20.42
N GLY A 83 4.07 -10.19 -19.47
CA GLY A 83 3.94 -9.87 -18.05
C GLY A 83 5.07 -9.01 -17.46
N VAL A 84 6.05 -8.59 -18.26
CA VAL A 84 7.24 -7.87 -17.77
C VAL A 84 6.86 -6.50 -17.24
N LEU A 85 6.02 -5.76 -17.97
CA LEU A 85 5.59 -4.43 -17.53
C LEU A 85 4.78 -4.51 -16.22
N ASP A 86 3.98 -5.56 -16.06
CA ASP A 86 3.22 -5.82 -14.84
C ASP A 86 4.15 -6.11 -13.66
N ALA A 87 5.12 -7.01 -13.85
CA ALA A 87 6.10 -7.37 -12.83
C ALA A 87 6.94 -6.16 -12.39
N ILE A 88 7.42 -5.34 -13.33
CA ILE A 88 8.15 -4.11 -12.99
C ILE A 88 7.23 -3.15 -12.25
N SER A 89 6.03 -2.90 -12.78
CA SER A 89 5.07 -1.95 -12.18
C SER A 89 4.65 -2.36 -10.77
N SER A 90 4.44 -3.65 -10.51
CA SER A 90 4.06 -4.12 -9.17
C SER A 90 5.23 -4.02 -8.20
N THR A 91 6.44 -4.40 -8.63
CA THR A 91 7.64 -4.38 -7.78
C THR A 91 8.10 -2.96 -7.44
N VAL A 92 8.03 -2.02 -8.40
CA VAL A 92 8.29 -0.59 -8.14
C VAL A 92 7.10 0.11 -7.48
N GLU A 93 6.05 -0.64 -7.19
CA GLU A 93 4.83 -0.16 -6.57
C GLU A 93 4.22 1.05 -7.30
N LEU A 94 4.11 0.96 -8.63
CA LEU A 94 3.55 1.99 -9.49
C LEU A 94 2.13 2.36 -9.02
N PRO A 95 1.86 3.65 -8.76
CA PRO A 95 0.54 4.11 -8.36
C PRO A 95 -0.54 3.96 -9.42
N ARG A 96 -1.79 4.19 -9.01
CA ARG A 96 -2.99 4.06 -9.83
C ARG A 96 -2.97 5.05 -10.99
N THR A 97 -2.86 4.54 -12.22
CA THR A 97 -2.68 5.38 -13.41
C THR A 97 -3.98 5.69 -14.16
N GLY A 98 -5.15 5.33 -13.63
CA GLY A 98 -6.46 5.65 -14.22
C GLY A 98 -6.61 5.21 -15.68
N GLY A 99 -6.05 4.05 -16.06
CA GLY A 99 -6.16 3.51 -17.43
C GLY A 99 -5.29 4.18 -18.51
N GLY A 100 -4.45 5.17 -18.18
CA GLY A 100 -3.50 5.76 -19.15
C GLY A 100 -2.36 4.82 -19.57
N ASP A 101 -1.60 5.21 -20.62
CA ASP A 101 -0.40 4.50 -21.10
C ASP A 101 0.55 4.20 -19.93
N ARG A 102 0.62 2.91 -19.58
CA ARG A 102 1.28 2.43 -18.37
C ARG A 102 2.78 2.51 -18.46
N LEU A 103 3.36 2.31 -19.64
CA LEU A 103 4.80 2.45 -19.82
C LEU A 103 5.20 3.91 -19.61
N ARG A 104 4.42 4.85 -20.14
CA ARG A 104 4.61 6.29 -19.85
C ARG A 104 4.38 6.64 -18.39
N ALA A 105 3.42 6.01 -17.72
CA ALA A 105 3.19 6.24 -16.30
C ALA A 105 4.34 5.70 -15.44
N LEU A 106 4.85 4.50 -15.75
CA LEU A 106 6.04 3.92 -15.12
C LEU A 106 7.27 4.80 -15.32
N ALA A 107 7.50 5.27 -16.56
CA ALA A 107 8.59 6.19 -16.85
C ALA A 107 8.47 7.48 -16.03
N ARG A 108 7.28 8.10 -15.97
CA ARG A 108 7.02 9.28 -15.12
C ARG A 108 7.21 9.01 -13.63
N TRP A 109 6.82 7.83 -13.16
CA TRP A 109 6.97 7.39 -11.76
C TRP A 109 8.44 7.30 -11.36
N LEU A 110 9.28 6.67 -12.19
CA LEU A 110 10.69 6.46 -11.91
C LEU A 110 11.57 7.69 -12.19
N ARG A 111 11.17 8.55 -13.14
CA ARG A 111 11.97 9.71 -13.60
C ARG A 111 12.54 10.61 -12.48
N PRO A 112 11.81 10.98 -11.41
CA PRO A 112 12.35 11.85 -10.36
C PRO A 112 13.21 11.12 -9.31
N GLN A 113 13.25 9.78 -9.31
CA GLN A 113 13.82 8.96 -8.24
C GLN A 113 15.27 8.54 -8.54
N ARG A 114 16.16 8.74 -7.57
CA ARG A 114 17.52 8.18 -7.54
C ARG A 114 17.48 6.73 -7.05
N VAL A 115 16.96 5.86 -7.90
CA VAL A 115 16.69 4.44 -7.63
C VAL A 115 17.51 3.55 -8.55
N LEU A 116 17.96 2.41 -8.02
CA LEU A 116 18.54 1.32 -8.80
C LEU A 116 17.50 0.22 -9.02
N LEU A 117 17.14 -0.03 -10.27
CA LEU A 117 16.29 -1.16 -10.65
C LEU A 117 17.18 -2.33 -11.10
N LEU A 118 17.30 -3.35 -10.25
CA LEU A 118 17.94 -4.63 -10.58
C LEU A 118 16.92 -5.54 -11.27
N VAL A 119 17.06 -5.77 -12.57
CA VAL A 119 16.22 -6.66 -13.37
C VAL A 119 16.96 -7.97 -13.64
N ASP A 120 16.59 -9.03 -12.93
CA ASP A 120 17.31 -10.31 -12.94
C ASP A 120 16.67 -11.32 -13.92
N ASN A 121 17.51 -12.05 -14.66
CA ASN A 121 17.15 -13.12 -15.61
C ASN A 121 16.33 -12.63 -16.82
N CYS A 122 16.88 -11.70 -17.60
CA CYS A 122 16.19 -11.06 -18.72
C CYS A 122 16.08 -11.90 -20.00
N GLU A 123 16.91 -12.95 -20.16
CA GLU A 123 17.14 -13.58 -21.47
C GLU A 123 15.90 -14.17 -22.18
N HIS A 124 14.88 -14.60 -21.44
CA HIS A 124 13.68 -15.26 -21.98
C HIS A 124 12.56 -14.29 -22.36
N VAL A 125 12.66 -13.01 -21.98
CA VAL A 125 11.64 -11.97 -22.20
C VAL A 125 12.21 -10.71 -22.86
N LEU A 126 13.36 -10.85 -23.54
CA LEU A 126 14.07 -9.71 -24.15
C LEU A 126 13.20 -8.91 -25.12
N ASP A 127 12.39 -9.58 -25.95
CA ASP A 127 11.58 -8.91 -26.98
C ASP A 127 10.55 -7.94 -26.36
N GLU A 128 9.99 -8.28 -25.19
CA GLU A 128 9.09 -7.42 -24.44
C GLU A 128 9.83 -6.40 -23.58
N LEU A 129 10.95 -6.80 -22.99
CA LEU A 129 11.75 -5.98 -22.10
C LEU A 129 12.40 -4.80 -22.84
N LEU A 130 12.87 -5.00 -24.07
CA LEU A 130 13.63 -4.01 -24.83
C LEU A 130 12.87 -2.69 -25.03
N PRO A 131 11.62 -2.68 -25.55
CA PRO A 131 10.82 -1.46 -25.63
C PRO A 131 10.61 -0.77 -24.28
N ILE A 132 10.44 -1.54 -23.20
CA ILE A 132 10.26 -1.00 -21.85
C ILE A 132 11.54 -0.29 -21.39
N MET A 133 12.69 -0.96 -21.51
CA MET A 133 13.98 -0.42 -21.11
C MET A 133 14.35 0.81 -21.95
N HIS A 134 14.08 0.79 -23.27
CA HIS A 134 14.27 1.93 -24.15
C HIS A 134 13.45 3.15 -23.70
N ALA A 135 12.16 2.94 -23.37
CA ALA A 135 11.30 4.02 -22.87
C ALA A 135 11.75 4.58 -21.51
N LEU A 136 12.38 3.75 -20.67
CA LEU A 136 12.89 4.17 -19.36
C LEU A 136 14.23 4.91 -19.43
N VAL A 137 15.11 4.57 -20.39
CA VAL A 137 16.49 5.07 -20.45
C VAL A 137 16.74 6.09 -21.56
N ASP A 138 16.09 5.93 -22.71
CA ASP A 138 16.39 6.69 -23.93
C ASP A 138 15.33 7.79 -24.20
N ASP A 139 14.04 7.52 -23.97
CA ASP A 139 12.92 8.48 -24.17
C ASP A 139 12.71 9.47 -23.00
N ALA A 140 13.70 9.67 -22.13
CA ALA A 140 13.67 10.68 -21.07
C ALA A 140 14.48 11.93 -21.46
N PRO A 141 13.99 12.80 -22.39
CA PRO A 141 14.64 14.07 -22.69
C PRO A 141 14.33 15.06 -21.57
N ASP A 142 15.26 15.26 -20.64
CA ASP A 142 15.69 16.59 -20.17
C ASP A 142 16.84 16.47 -19.17
N ILE A 143 18.02 16.81 -19.68
CA ILE A 143 19.10 17.63 -19.12
C ILE A 143 19.04 17.91 -17.60
N GLY A 144 19.99 17.34 -16.85
CA GLY A 144 20.32 17.79 -15.50
C GLY A 144 20.98 16.72 -14.65
N GLU A 145 20.22 15.69 -14.27
CA GLU A 145 20.69 14.57 -13.46
C GLU A 145 19.85 13.34 -13.84
N ARG A 146 20.43 12.35 -14.55
CA ARG A 146 19.76 11.05 -14.71
C ARG A 146 19.72 10.38 -13.34
N ARG A 147 18.52 10.05 -12.87
CA ARG A 147 18.31 9.52 -11.51
C ARG A 147 17.99 8.02 -11.49
N LEU A 148 17.38 7.49 -12.56
CA LEU A 148 17.14 6.06 -12.70
C LEU A 148 18.39 5.35 -13.22
N HIS A 149 18.83 4.31 -12.50
CA HIS A 149 19.86 3.38 -12.96
C HIS A 149 19.27 1.98 -13.06
N LEU A 150 19.61 1.29 -14.13
CA LEU A 150 19.17 -0.07 -14.41
C LEU A 150 20.38 -1.00 -14.34
N LEU A 151 20.27 -2.05 -13.54
CA LEU A 151 21.23 -3.15 -13.51
C LEU A 151 20.50 -4.39 -13.98
N THR A 152 20.89 -4.96 -15.12
CA THR A 152 20.24 -6.15 -15.66
C THR A 152 21.16 -7.37 -15.61
N THR A 153 20.60 -8.57 -15.47
CA THR A 153 21.37 -9.81 -15.66
C THR A 153 20.79 -10.57 -16.85
N SER A 154 21.66 -11.00 -17.76
CA SER A 154 21.27 -11.69 -18.99
C SER A 154 22.38 -12.61 -19.48
N ARG A 155 22.04 -13.59 -20.33
CA ARG A 155 23.05 -14.42 -21.02
C ARG A 155 23.81 -13.67 -22.11
N ARG A 156 23.19 -12.64 -22.67
CA ARG A 156 23.73 -11.81 -23.76
C ARG A 156 23.43 -10.33 -23.52
N PRO A 157 24.19 -9.41 -24.13
CA PRO A 157 23.82 -8.00 -24.16
C PRO A 157 22.39 -7.79 -24.65
N LEU A 158 21.73 -6.75 -24.14
CA LEU A 158 20.39 -6.34 -24.55
C LEU A 158 20.41 -5.70 -25.95
N GLY A 159 21.49 -5.00 -26.30
CA GLY A 159 21.67 -4.31 -27.57
C GLY A 159 21.11 -2.87 -27.57
N LEU A 160 21.04 -2.21 -26.40
CA LEU A 160 20.58 -0.82 -26.27
C LEU A 160 21.76 0.16 -26.41
N VAL A 161 21.51 1.38 -26.91
CA VAL A 161 22.57 2.37 -27.19
C VAL A 161 23.29 2.84 -25.93
N THR A 162 22.55 2.97 -24.83
CA THR A 162 23.04 3.43 -23.53
C THR A 162 23.54 2.29 -22.63
N GLU A 163 23.58 1.07 -23.15
CA GLU A 163 23.98 -0.13 -22.41
C GLU A 163 25.50 -0.18 -22.20
N GLN A 164 25.92 -0.30 -20.94
CA GLN A 164 27.25 -0.76 -20.60
C GLN A 164 27.21 -2.24 -20.24
N VAL A 165 28.05 -3.04 -20.91
CA VAL A 165 28.09 -4.49 -20.70
C VAL A 165 29.29 -4.84 -19.84
N LEU A 166 29.03 -5.37 -18.64
CA LEU A 166 30.05 -6.04 -17.84
C LEU A 166 29.96 -7.54 -18.10
N THR A 167 30.99 -8.08 -18.76
CA THR A 167 31.03 -9.51 -19.06
C THR A 167 31.65 -10.27 -17.90
N VAL A 168 30.87 -11.13 -17.26
CA VAL A 168 31.34 -11.98 -16.16
C VAL A 168 31.94 -13.25 -16.75
N ALA A 169 33.25 -13.39 -16.60
CA ALA A 169 33.97 -14.59 -16.97
C ALA A 169 33.78 -15.69 -15.90
N PRO A 170 33.98 -16.97 -16.24
CA PRO A 170 34.15 -18.03 -15.25
C PRO A 170 35.29 -17.73 -14.27
N LEU A 171 35.33 -18.43 -13.14
CA LEU A 171 36.37 -18.23 -12.12
C LEU A 171 37.75 -18.61 -12.64
N GLY A 172 38.76 -17.87 -12.19
CA GLY A 172 40.17 -18.13 -12.52
C GLY A 172 40.57 -19.58 -12.26
N LEU A 173 41.25 -20.17 -13.24
CA LEU A 173 41.68 -21.56 -13.24
C LEU A 173 43.16 -21.68 -12.89
N PRO A 174 43.57 -22.75 -12.19
CA PRO A 174 44.97 -23.04 -11.98
C PRO A 174 45.63 -23.47 -13.29
N ALA A 175 46.83 -22.94 -13.55
CA ALA A 175 47.60 -23.35 -14.72
C ALA A 175 48.04 -24.82 -14.62
N PRO A 176 48.33 -25.50 -15.75
CA PRO A 176 48.89 -26.85 -15.73
C PRO A 176 50.18 -26.89 -14.92
N ASP A 177 50.38 -27.98 -14.18
CA ASP A 177 51.61 -28.26 -13.41
C ASP A 177 52.00 -27.22 -12.34
N GLU A 178 51.06 -26.38 -11.89
CA GLU A 178 51.30 -25.50 -10.74
C GLU A 178 51.43 -26.29 -9.42
N PRO A 179 52.24 -25.80 -8.47
CA PRO A 179 52.40 -26.44 -7.17
C PRO A 179 51.08 -26.38 -6.35
N PRO A 180 50.86 -27.33 -5.43
CA PRO A 180 49.63 -27.43 -4.64
C PRO A 180 49.14 -26.12 -4.00
N GLU A 181 50.04 -25.29 -3.47
CA GLU A 181 49.65 -24.04 -2.81
C GLU A 181 49.02 -23.05 -3.80
N ARG A 182 49.54 -23.02 -5.04
CA ARG A 182 49.03 -22.16 -6.12
C ARG A 182 47.72 -22.68 -6.69
N VAL A 183 47.59 -24.01 -6.82
CA VAL A 183 46.33 -24.67 -7.19
C VAL A 183 45.23 -24.36 -6.16
N ALA A 184 45.53 -24.50 -4.87
CA ALA A 184 44.59 -24.22 -3.78
C ALA A 184 44.13 -22.75 -3.75
N ALA A 185 44.99 -21.81 -4.14
CA ALA A 185 44.70 -20.38 -4.17
C ALA A 185 43.86 -19.95 -5.39
N ALA A 186 43.71 -20.79 -6.41
CA ALA A 186 42.89 -20.47 -7.58
C ALA A 186 41.41 -20.30 -7.18
N PRO A 187 40.71 -19.25 -7.64
CA PRO A 187 39.31 -19.00 -7.26
C PRO A 187 38.34 -20.16 -7.51
N SER A 188 38.49 -20.86 -8.63
CA SER A 188 37.70 -22.05 -8.96
C SER A 188 37.88 -23.19 -7.96
N VAL A 189 39.13 -23.45 -7.56
CA VAL A 189 39.48 -24.47 -6.55
C VAL A 189 38.99 -24.06 -5.17
N ALA A 190 39.16 -22.78 -4.78
CA ALA A 190 38.67 -22.26 -3.51
C ALA A 190 37.14 -22.41 -3.37
N LEU A 191 36.37 -22.10 -4.43
CA LEU A 191 34.93 -22.31 -4.44
C LEU A 191 34.57 -23.80 -4.33
N PHE A 192 35.23 -24.66 -5.11
CA PHE A 192 35.03 -26.12 -5.04
C PHE A 192 35.26 -26.65 -3.62
N LEU A 193 36.38 -26.28 -2.98
CA LEU A 193 36.71 -26.69 -1.62
C LEU A 193 35.71 -26.14 -0.59
N GLN A 194 35.28 -24.89 -0.74
CA GLN A 194 34.25 -24.31 0.13
C GLN A 194 32.95 -25.11 0.06
N ARG A 195 32.56 -25.55 -1.13
CA ARG A 195 31.31 -26.32 -1.35
C ARG A 195 31.44 -27.76 -0.87
N ALA A 196 32.60 -28.39 -1.08
CA ALA A 196 32.92 -29.70 -0.53
C ALA A 196 32.88 -29.71 1.00
N ARG A 197 33.54 -28.73 1.64
CA ARG A 197 33.57 -28.59 3.11
C ARG A 197 32.24 -28.19 3.72
N GLY A 198 31.40 -27.49 2.95
CA GLY A 198 30.03 -27.17 3.35
C GLY A 198 29.16 -28.41 3.55
N ARG A 199 29.43 -29.50 2.81
CA ARG A 199 28.74 -30.79 2.95
C ARG A 199 29.46 -31.77 3.86
N ASP A 200 30.77 -31.90 3.73
CA ASP A 200 31.61 -32.73 4.58
C ASP A 200 32.68 -31.86 5.24
N ARG A 201 32.46 -31.51 6.51
CA ARG A 201 33.40 -30.66 7.27
C ARG A 201 34.78 -31.30 7.43
N ALA A 202 34.89 -32.63 7.29
CA ALA A 202 36.14 -33.37 7.37
C ALA A 202 36.85 -33.52 6.01
N PHE A 203 36.30 -32.92 4.94
CA PHE A 203 36.88 -33.02 3.60
C PHE A 203 38.27 -32.37 3.53
N VAL A 204 39.30 -33.20 3.33
CA VAL A 204 40.70 -32.82 3.14
C VAL A 204 41.18 -33.40 1.80
N VAL A 205 41.97 -32.61 1.06
CA VAL A 205 42.62 -33.07 -0.17
C VAL A 205 44.01 -33.60 0.20
N PRO A 206 44.30 -34.90 0.00
CA PRO A 206 45.65 -35.44 0.14
C PRO A 206 46.61 -34.78 -0.85
N ASP A 207 47.89 -34.64 -0.47
CA ASP A 207 48.89 -33.91 -1.27
C ASP A 207 49.02 -34.45 -2.71
N GLU A 208 48.86 -35.76 -2.89
CA GLU A 208 48.88 -36.45 -4.19
C GLU A 208 47.69 -36.12 -5.12
N HIS A 209 46.60 -35.55 -4.61
CA HIS A 209 45.37 -35.30 -5.37
C HIS A 209 45.21 -33.86 -5.89
N TRP A 210 46.10 -32.93 -5.52
CA TRP A 210 46.06 -31.55 -6.02
C TRP A 210 46.12 -31.42 -7.55
N PRO A 211 46.91 -32.23 -8.29
CA PRO A 211 46.86 -32.22 -9.76
C PRO A 211 45.47 -32.56 -10.30
N ALA A 212 44.79 -33.55 -9.69
CA ALA A 212 43.44 -33.95 -10.07
C ALA A 212 42.39 -32.87 -9.73
N VAL A 213 42.54 -32.15 -8.62
CA VAL A 213 41.69 -31.00 -8.27
C VAL A 213 41.82 -29.89 -9.30
N GLY A 214 43.05 -29.57 -9.70
CA GLY A 214 43.31 -28.55 -10.73
C GLY A 214 42.72 -28.93 -12.08
N GLU A 215 42.89 -30.20 -12.50
CA GLU A 215 42.31 -30.71 -13.74
C GLU A 215 40.78 -30.76 -13.69
N LEU A 216 40.19 -31.16 -12.57
CA LEU A 216 38.75 -31.12 -12.36
C LEU A 216 38.20 -29.71 -12.57
N CYS A 217 38.80 -28.71 -11.92
CA CYS A 217 38.34 -27.32 -12.07
C CYS A 217 38.47 -26.80 -13.51
N ARG A 218 39.54 -27.19 -14.24
CA ARG A 218 39.71 -26.89 -15.67
C ARG A 218 38.67 -27.57 -16.55
N ARG A 219 38.27 -28.81 -16.25
CA ARG A 219 37.22 -29.52 -16.99
C ARG A 219 35.84 -28.93 -16.78
N LEU A 220 35.62 -28.34 -15.61
CA LEU A 220 34.41 -27.60 -15.26
C LEU A 220 34.43 -26.14 -15.77
N ASP A 221 35.46 -25.77 -16.54
CA ASP A 221 35.73 -24.43 -17.09
C ASP A 221 35.63 -23.29 -16.06
N GLY A 222 35.79 -23.60 -14.76
CA GLY A 222 35.71 -22.61 -13.69
C GLY A 222 34.30 -22.07 -13.45
N LEU A 223 33.26 -22.73 -13.96
CA LEU A 223 31.87 -22.27 -13.79
C LEU A 223 31.42 -22.49 -12.34
N PRO A 224 31.02 -21.43 -11.60
CA PRO A 224 30.58 -21.55 -10.22
C PRO A 224 29.53 -22.62 -9.99
N LEU A 225 28.47 -22.66 -10.81
CA LEU A 225 27.44 -23.68 -10.69
C LEU A 225 28.00 -25.11 -10.87
N ALA A 226 28.85 -25.33 -11.86
CA ALA A 226 29.50 -26.61 -12.10
C ALA A 226 30.39 -27.04 -10.93
N LEU A 227 31.14 -26.09 -10.36
CA LEU A 227 31.99 -26.30 -9.18
C LEU A 227 31.17 -26.55 -7.91
N GLU A 228 30.02 -25.90 -7.75
CA GLU A 228 29.07 -26.14 -6.66
C GLU A 228 28.52 -27.58 -6.70
N LEU A 229 28.07 -28.00 -7.89
CA LEU A 229 27.58 -29.36 -8.13
C LEU A 229 28.69 -30.41 -7.94
N ALA A 230 29.91 -30.15 -8.41
CA ALA A 230 31.04 -31.07 -8.24
C ALA A 230 31.53 -31.14 -6.78
N GLY A 231 31.67 -29.99 -6.12
CA GLY A 231 32.11 -29.88 -4.72
C GLY A 231 31.18 -30.62 -3.78
N ALA A 232 29.87 -30.56 -4.04
CA ALA A 232 28.87 -31.31 -3.30
C ALA A 232 29.12 -32.83 -3.25
N ARG A 233 29.80 -33.38 -4.25
CA ARG A 233 29.98 -34.83 -4.45
C ARG A 233 31.37 -35.29 -4.04
N ALA A 234 32.26 -34.36 -3.73
CA ALA A 234 33.67 -34.64 -3.50
C ALA A 234 33.89 -35.59 -2.30
N GLY A 235 33.10 -35.46 -1.24
CA GLY A 235 33.17 -36.35 -0.07
C GLY A 235 32.73 -37.79 -0.36
N ALA A 236 31.70 -37.97 -1.20
CA ALA A 236 31.14 -39.30 -1.49
C ALA A 236 31.96 -40.08 -2.55
N LEU A 237 32.45 -39.40 -3.57
CA LEU A 237 33.10 -40.05 -4.72
C LEU A 237 34.63 -39.92 -4.70
N GLY A 238 35.17 -38.90 -4.04
CA GLY A 238 36.58 -38.52 -4.15
C GLY A 238 36.89 -37.81 -5.49
N VAL A 239 37.87 -36.90 -5.44
CA VAL A 239 38.27 -36.06 -6.59
C VAL A 239 38.71 -36.89 -7.81
N PRO A 240 39.54 -37.95 -7.69
CA PRO A 240 40.00 -38.70 -8.87
C PRO A 240 38.88 -39.41 -9.63
N ARG A 241 37.86 -39.92 -8.93
CA ARG A 241 36.71 -40.59 -9.56
C ARG A 241 35.76 -39.59 -10.21
N LEU A 242 35.60 -38.40 -9.63
CA LEU A 242 34.83 -37.31 -10.24
C LEU A 242 35.43 -36.88 -11.58
N LEU A 243 36.76 -36.70 -11.61
CA LEU A 243 37.47 -36.33 -12.82
C LEU A 243 37.34 -37.40 -13.91
N ALA A 244 37.56 -38.67 -13.58
CA ALA A 244 37.46 -39.77 -14.54
C ALA A 244 36.05 -39.87 -15.18
N ARG A 245 34.98 -39.58 -14.43
CA ARG A 245 33.61 -39.59 -14.95
C ARG A 245 33.34 -38.44 -15.93
N LEU A 246 33.81 -37.23 -15.61
CA LEU A 246 33.70 -36.07 -16.51
C LEU A 246 34.44 -36.28 -17.83
N GLU A 247 35.56 -37.02 -17.82
CA GLU A 247 36.31 -37.34 -19.04
C GLU A 247 35.53 -38.27 -19.99
N THR A 248 34.77 -39.21 -19.45
CA THR A 248 33.89 -40.08 -20.24
C THR A 248 32.74 -39.30 -20.89
N ASP A 249 32.13 -38.37 -20.16
CA ASP A 249 30.93 -37.63 -20.59
C ASP A 249 31.26 -36.54 -21.63
N LEU A 250 32.35 -35.79 -21.42
CA LEU A 250 32.82 -34.79 -22.38
C LEU A 250 33.32 -35.41 -23.70
N ALA A 251 33.78 -36.67 -23.67
CA ALA A 251 34.15 -37.41 -24.88
C ALA A 251 32.92 -37.84 -25.71
N LEU A 252 31.77 -38.07 -25.06
CA LEU A 252 30.50 -38.43 -25.71
C LEU A 252 29.80 -37.21 -26.35
N LEU A 253 29.99 -36.00 -25.80
CA LEU A 253 29.37 -34.75 -26.27
C LEU A 253 30.07 -34.07 -27.47
N GLY A 254 31.16 -34.66 -28.00
CA GLY A 254 31.87 -34.17 -29.19
C GLY A 254 32.91 -33.08 -28.89
N GLN A 255 34.17 -33.35 -29.24
CA GLN A 255 35.32 -32.47 -28.98
C GLN A 255 35.41 -31.28 -29.96
N GLN A 256 35.50 -30.05 -29.41
CA GLN A 256 36.45 -29.02 -29.88
C GLN A 256 36.80 -28.11 -28.69
N ARG A 257 38.00 -28.28 -28.10
CA ARG A 257 38.61 -27.30 -27.18
C ARG A 257 39.72 -26.56 -27.91
N THR A 258 39.40 -25.40 -28.47
CA THR A 258 40.39 -24.36 -28.81
C THR A 258 39.70 -22.99 -28.82
N GLY A 259 40.00 -22.18 -27.80
CA GLY A 259 39.72 -20.73 -27.80
C GLY A 259 38.44 -20.31 -27.08
N GLY A 260 38.61 -19.60 -25.95
CA GLY A 260 37.58 -18.81 -25.26
C GLY A 260 36.41 -19.59 -24.67
N VAL A 261 36.02 -19.30 -23.42
CA VAL A 261 34.74 -19.79 -22.89
C VAL A 261 33.63 -18.95 -23.52
N ASP A 262 33.16 -19.36 -24.69
CA ASP A 262 31.93 -18.82 -25.27
C ASP A 262 30.69 -19.35 -24.52
N ALA A 263 29.52 -18.75 -24.78
CA ALA A 263 28.28 -19.14 -24.12
C ALA A 263 27.92 -20.63 -24.35
N ALA A 264 28.36 -21.21 -25.48
CA ALA A 264 28.15 -22.61 -25.81
C ALA A 264 29.05 -23.54 -25.00
N GLY A 265 30.31 -23.17 -24.74
CA GLY A 265 31.23 -23.90 -23.87
C GLY A 265 30.74 -24.01 -22.44
N ALA A 266 30.22 -22.91 -21.92
CA ALA A 266 29.69 -22.91 -20.56
C ALA A 266 28.37 -23.68 -20.40
N ALA A 267 27.49 -23.63 -21.42
CA ALA A 267 26.32 -24.49 -21.47
C ALA A 267 26.73 -25.97 -21.49
N ARG A 268 27.73 -26.34 -22.31
CA ARG A 268 28.29 -27.70 -22.37
C ARG A 268 28.88 -28.18 -21.04
N SER A 269 29.55 -27.32 -20.28
CA SER A 269 30.14 -27.72 -18.99
C SER A 269 29.12 -27.85 -17.87
N VAL A 270 28.05 -27.03 -17.85
CA VAL A 270 26.91 -27.26 -16.95
C VAL A 270 26.13 -28.49 -17.36
N GLU A 271 25.91 -28.70 -18.66
CA GLU A 271 25.29 -29.92 -19.20
C GLU A 271 26.13 -31.16 -18.88
N ALA A 272 27.46 -31.14 -19.03
CA ALA A 272 28.30 -32.28 -18.70
C ALA A 272 28.28 -32.64 -17.21
N VAL A 273 28.22 -31.64 -16.32
CA VAL A 273 28.06 -31.90 -14.88
C VAL A 273 26.66 -32.37 -14.55
N TYR A 274 25.65 -31.83 -15.22
CA TYR A 274 24.28 -32.30 -15.13
C TYR A 274 24.19 -33.76 -15.62
N ASP A 275 24.79 -34.11 -16.76
CA ASP A 275 24.83 -35.45 -17.35
C ASP A 275 25.49 -36.44 -16.38
N SER A 276 26.66 -36.08 -15.87
CA SER A 276 27.35 -36.87 -14.85
C SER A 276 26.56 -36.96 -13.53
N SER A 277 25.71 -35.96 -13.26
CA SER A 277 24.79 -35.98 -12.12
C SER A 277 23.60 -36.90 -12.34
N GLU A 278 22.99 -36.81 -13.52
CA GLU A 278 21.89 -37.63 -14.00
C GLU A 278 22.29 -39.11 -14.11
N GLN A 279 23.50 -39.43 -14.58
CA GLN A 279 23.98 -40.81 -14.68
C GLN A 279 24.07 -41.56 -13.34
N LEU A 280 24.29 -40.83 -12.24
CA LEU A 280 24.31 -41.38 -10.90
C LEU A 280 22.91 -41.58 -10.32
N LEU A 281 21.92 -40.96 -10.94
CA LEU A 281 20.53 -41.17 -10.59
C LEU A 281 20.04 -42.50 -11.15
N SER A 282 19.25 -43.21 -10.35
CA SER A 282 18.41 -44.30 -10.85
C SER A 282 17.44 -43.79 -11.92
N SER A 283 16.88 -44.67 -12.75
CA SER A 283 15.88 -44.26 -13.75
C SER A 283 14.71 -43.49 -13.11
N ALA A 284 14.27 -43.95 -11.94
CA ALA A 284 13.19 -43.31 -11.18
C ALA A 284 13.57 -41.90 -10.67
N GLU A 285 14.80 -41.71 -10.20
CA GLU A 285 15.28 -40.39 -9.77
C GLU A 285 15.41 -39.41 -10.94
N ARG A 286 15.78 -39.87 -12.14
CA ARG A 286 15.81 -39.04 -13.36
C ARG A 286 14.41 -38.60 -13.78
N GLU A 287 13.47 -39.55 -13.76
CA GLU A 287 12.06 -39.26 -14.04
C GLU A 287 11.49 -38.26 -13.03
N LEU A 288 11.82 -38.41 -11.74
CA LEU A 288 11.46 -37.45 -10.72
C LEU A 288 12.04 -36.06 -11.01
N LEU A 289 13.34 -35.95 -11.29
CA LEU A 289 13.98 -34.66 -11.58
C LEU A 289 13.33 -33.94 -12.77
N ARG A 290 12.99 -34.68 -13.84
CA ARG A 290 12.27 -34.16 -15.00
C ARG A 290 10.88 -33.69 -14.58
N ALA A 291 10.13 -34.49 -13.81
CA ALA A 291 8.83 -34.11 -13.29
C ALA A 291 8.90 -32.83 -12.42
N LEU A 292 9.94 -32.67 -11.60
CA LEU A 292 10.14 -31.47 -10.78
C LEU A 292 10.45 -30.20 -11.59
N SER A 293 10.82 -30.32 -12.86
CA SER A 293 11.10 -29.15 -13.72
C SER A 293 9.86 -28.27 -13.98
N VAL A 294 8.65 -28.79 -13.74
CA VAL A 294 7.39 -28.07 -13.94
C VAL A 294 7.15 -26.98 -12.89
N PHE A 295 7.77 -27.09 -11.71
CA PHE A 295 7.65 -26.09 -10.64
C PHE A 295 8.50 -24.87 -10.96
N THR A 296 7.88 -23.69 -11.03
CA THR A 296 8.56 -22.39 -11.21
C THR A 296 9.05 -21.81 -9.89
N GLY A 297 8.33 -22.09 -8.79
CA GLY A 297 8.67 -21.66 -7.44
C GLY A 297 9.22 -22.79 -6.57
N SER A 298 9.21 -22.55 -5.26
CA SER A 298 9.45 -23.61 -4.28
C SER A 298 8.24 -24.55 -4.17
N PHE A 299 8.43 -25.79 -3.75
CA PHE A 299 7.37 -26.79 -3.61
C PHE A 299 7.58 -27.65 -2.36
N ASP A 300 6.49 -28.16 -1.80
CA ASP A 300 6.51 -29.14 -0.71
C ASP A 300 6.36 -30.57 -1.23
N ILE A 301 6.47 -31.56 -0.34
CA ILE A 301 6.38 -32.99 -0.72
C ILE A 301 4.98 -33.32 -1.28
N ALA A 302 3.91 -32.76 -0.71
CA ALA A 302 2.55 -33.02 -1.16
C ALA A 302 2.31 -32.56 -2.60
N ALA A 303 2.92 -31.44 -3.01
CA ALA A 303 2.88 -30.96 -4.38
C ALA A 303 3.65 -31.90 -5.33
N VAL A 304 4.79 -32.46 -4.88
CA VAL A 304 5.54 -33.46 -5.66
C VAL A 304 4.72 -34.73 -5.87
N ASP A 305 4.10 -35.25 -4.80
CA ASP A 305 3.21 -36.40 -4.88
C ASP A 305 2.07 -36.18 -5.89
N ALA A 306 1.46 -35.00 -5.86
CA ALA A 306 0.38 -34.65 -6.79
C ALA A 306 0.84 -34.64 -8.27
N VAL A 307 2.07 -34.19 -8.54
CA VAL A 307 2.63 -34.13 -9.90
C VAL A 307 3.06 -35.51 -10.40
N VAL A 308 3.79 -36.27 -9.57
CA VAL A 308 4.34 -37.58 -9.94
C VAL A 308 3.25 -38.66 -9.97
N GLY A 309 2.26 -38.56 -9.08
CA GLY A 309 1.14 -39.50 -8.92
C GLY A 309 1.56 -40.88 -8.40
N GLU A 310 0.57 -41.74 -8.12
CA GLU A 310 0.76 -43.07 -7.49
C GLU A 310 1.56 -44.09 -8.33
N ALA A 311 1.97 -43.76 -9.55
CA ALA A 311 2.64 -44.68 -10.47
C ALA A 311 4.17 -44.78 -10.27
N SER A 312 4.74 -44.04 -9.30
CA SER A 312 6.17 -44.16 -8.97
C SER A 312 6.44 -45.46 -8.21
N ALA A 313 7.15 -46.39 -8.82
CA ALA A 313 7.62 -47.62 -8.16
C ALA A 313 8.69 -47.37 -7.08
N THR A 314 9.17 -46.12 -6.93
CA THR A 314 10.25 -45.74 -6.01
C THR A 314 9.71 -44.87 -4.86
N PRO A 315 10.14 -45.10 -3.60
CA PRO A 315 9.78 -44.24 -2.48
C PRO A 315 10.22 -42.79 -2.75
N LEU A 316 9.25 -41.86 -2.78
CA LEU A 316 9.50 -40.46 -3.13
C LEU A 316 10.56 -39.83 -2.21
N ASP A 317 10.49 -40.12 -0.91
CA ASP A 317 11.42 -39.60 0.08
C ASP A 317 12.88 -39.98 -0.23
N GLY A 318 13.11 -41.22 -0.66
CA GLY A 318 14.44 -41.71 -1.02
C GLY A 318 14.98 -41.04 -2.28
N ALA A 319 14.14 -40.89 -3.31
CA ALA A 319 14.52 -40.25 -4.55
C ALA A 319 14.77 -38.74 -4.36
N LEU A 320 13.92 -38.05 -3.59
CA LEU A 320 14.10 -36.62 -3.29
C LEU A 320 15.33 -36.38 -2.41
N ALA A 321 15.61 -37.27 -1.45
CA ALA A 321 16.86 -37.25 -0.69
C ALA A 321 18.08 -37.39 -1.61
N ALA A 322 18.07 -38.33 -2.56
CA ALA A 322 19.14 -38.50 -3.54
C ALA A 322 19.33 -37.24 -4.43
N LEU A 323 18.24 -36.57 -4.81
CA LEU A 323 18.31 -35.30 -5.57
C LEU A 323 18.89 -34.14 -4.75
N VAL A 324 18.63 -34.11 -3.44
CA VAL A 324 19.23 -33.14 -2.51
C VAL A 324 20.70 -33.45 -2.25
N GLU A 325 21.04 -34.73 -2.09
CA GLU A 325 22.43 -35.19 -1.96
C GLU A 325 23.26 -34.83 -3.19
N THR A 326 22.66 -34.95 -4.39
CA THR A 326 23.30 -34.57 -5.66
C THR A 326 23.26 -33.06 -5.97
N SER A 327 22.67 -32.22 -5.10
CA SER A 327 22.51 -30.75 -5.28
C SER A 327 21.67 -30.31 -6.46
N LEU A 328 20.93 -31.22 -7.10
CA LEU A 328 20.03 -30.86 -8.19
C LEU A 328 18.76 -30.19 -7.65
N VAL A 329 18.43 -30.48 -6.39
CA VAL A 329 17.36 -29.84 -5.61
C VAL A 329 17.94 -29.25 -4.34
N GLN A 330 17.50 -28.04 -3.99
CA GLN A 330 17.83 -27.37 -2.72
C GLN A 330 16.68 -27.53 -1.74
N ARG A 331 16.98 -27.77 -0.46
CA ARG A 331 16.00 -27.80 0.63
C ARG A 331 16.15 -26.56 1.50
N ASP A 332 15.06 -25.82 1.67
CA ASP A 332 14.93 -24.78 2.70
C ASP A 332 14.49 -25.44 4.01
N HIS A 333 15.45 -25.70 4.89
CA HIS A 333 15.20 -26.35 6.19
C HIS A 333 14.32 -25.53 7.13
N ARG A 334 14.12 -24.22 6.90
CA ARG A 334 13.28 -23.38 7.76
C ARG A 334 11.80 -23.48 7.40
N ARG A 335 11.50 -23.71 6.12
CA ARG A 335 10.14 -23.77 5.59
C ARG A 335 9.69 -25.18 5.20
N ASP A 336 10.60 -26.15 5.29
CA ASP A 336 10.42 -27.52 4.84
C ASP A 336 9.98 -27.63 3.36
N ARG A 337 10.59 -26.79 2.52
CA ARG A 337 10.31 -26.73 1.08
C ARG A 337 11.54 -26.99 0.25
N TYR A 338 11.31 -27.32 -0.99
CA TYR A 338 12.32 -27.65 -1.98
C TYR A 338 12.29 -26.63 -3.12
N ARG A 339 13.42 -26.45 -3.79
CA ARG A 339 13.55 -25.58 -4.97
C ARG A 339 14.56 -26.15 -5.95
N LEU A 340 14.28 -26.08 -7.24
CA LEU A 340 15.27 -26.33 -8.28
C LEU A 340 16.04 -25.05 -8.59
N LEU A 341 17.35 -25.19 -8.81
CA LEU A 341 18.13 -24.13 -9.44
C LEU A 341 17.59 -23.90 -10.87
N GLU A 342 17.41 -22.63 -11.26
CA GLU A 342 16.74 -22.28 -12.53
C GLU A 342 17.38 -22.94 -13.75
N THR A 343 18.71 -23.01 -13.79
CA THR A 343 19.46 -23.70 -14.84
C THR A 343 19.20 -25.21 -14.88
N VAL A 344 19.14 -25.86 -13.72
CA VAL A 344 18.83 -27.29 -13.60
C VAL A 344 17.39 -27.55 -14.03
N ARG A 345 16.45 -26.67 -13.63
CA ARG A 345 15.04 -26.72 -14.04
C ARG A 345 14.89 -26.68 -15.56
N GLN A 346 15.56 -25.73 -16.22
CA GLN A 346 15.51 -25.59 -17.68
C GLN A 346 16.09 -26.80 -18.40
N VAL A 347 17.26 -27.30 -17.96
CA VAL A 347 17.90 -28.48 -18.58
C VAL A 347 17.01 -29.73 -18.40
N ALA A 348 16.51 -29.97 -17.19
CA ALA A 348 15.60 -31.09 -16.91
C ALA A 348 14.29 -30.97 -17.70
N GLY A 349 13.74 -29.76 -17.84
CA GLY A 349 12.51 -29.48 -18.57
C GLY A 349 12.62 -29.61 -20.09
N ASN A 350 13.83 -29.50 -20.64
CA ASN A 350 14.09 -29.73 -22.07
C ASN A 350 14.35 -31.20 -22.40
N ARG A 351 14.61 -32.05 -21.40
CA ARG A 351 15.01 -33.46 -21.56
C ARG A 351 13.89 -34.43 -21.21
N TRP A 352 12.75 -34.25 -21.86
CA TRP A 352 11.66 -35.21 -21.80
C TRP A 352 11.70 -36.12 -23.03
N ASP A 353 12.04 -37.39 -22.83
CA ASP A 353 12.01 -38.39 -23.90
C ASP A 353 10.56 -38.75 -24.29
N ASP A 354 9.65 -38.71 -23.31
CA ASP A 354 8.20 -38.93 -23.49
C ASP A 354 7.45 -37.60 -23.35
N ASP A 355 6.98 -37.10 -24.49
CA ASP A 355 6.20 -35.89 -24.62
C ASP A 355 4.83 -35.98 -23.93
N ASP A 356 4.25 -37.19 -23.85
CA ASP A 356 3.02 -37.43 -23.08
C ASP A 356 3.28 -37.42 -21.58
N ALA A 357 4.42 -37.93 -21.11
CA ALA A 357 4.81 -37.82 -19.70
C ALA A 357 4.97 -36.36 -19.28
N ARG A 358 5.59 -35.53 -20.14
CA ARG A 358 5.72 -34.09 -19.92
C ARG A 358 4.36 -33.43 -19.78
N ARG A 359 3.46 -33.68 -20.73
CA ARG A 359 2.07 -33.14 -20.71
C ARG A 359 1.30 -33.62 -19.47
N ARG A 360 1.47 -34.88 -19.04
CA ARG A 360 0.83 -35.41 -17.82
C ARG A 360 1.33 -34.69 -16.57
N ALA A 361 2.64 -34.49 -16.43
CA ALA A 361 3.22 -33.79 -15.28
C ALA A 361 2.79 -32.32 -15.22
N GLN A 362 2.83 -31.60 -16.36
CA GLN A 362 2.37 -30.22 -16.45
C GLN A 362 0.87 -30.08 -16.13
N ARG A 363 0.04 -31.01 -16.63
CA ARG A 363 -1.39 -31.05 -16.33
C ARG A 363 -1.65 -31.25 -14.84
N ARG A 364 -1.01 -32.25 -14.21
CA ARG A 364 -1.17 -32.52 -12.77
C ARG A 364 -0.67 -31.37 -11.89
N HIS A 365 0.44 -30.74 -12.27
CA HIS A 365 0.91 -29.52 -11.63
C HIS A 365 -0.15 -28.42 -11.69
N ALA A 366 -0.74 -28.19 -12.87
CA ALA A 366 -1.79 -27.20 -13.02
C ALA A 366 -3.04 -27.57 -12.21
N GLU A 367 -3.51 -28.81 -12.26
CA GLU A 367 -4.64 -29.31 -11.46
C GLU A 367 -4.41 -29.06 -9.96
N HIS A 368 -3.22 -29.38 -9.44
CA HIS A 368 -2.85 -29.20 -8.05
C HIS A 368 -2.90 -27.72 -7.62
N TYR A 369 -2.22 -26.83 -8.34
CA TYR A 369 -2.13 -25.43 -7.93
C TYR A 369 -3.38 -24.61 -8.25
N LEU A 370 -4.14 -24.95 -9.29
CA LEU A 370 -5.45 -24.34 -9.52
C LEU A 370 -6.43 -24.74 -8.41
N SER A 371 -6.44 -26.02 -8.00
CA SER A 371 -7.24 -26.47 -6.85
C SER A 371 -6.80 -25.80 -5.54
N SER A 372 -5.49 -25.69 -5.31
CA SER A 372 -4.94 -25.01 -4.14
C SER A 372 -5.32 -23.54 -4.11
N ALA A 373 -5.29 -22.84 -5.26
CA ALA A 373 -5.72 -21.45 -5.38
C ALA A 373 -7.21 -21.27 -5.04
N VAL A 374 -8.09 -22.15 -5.54
CA VAL A 374 -9.53 -22.12 -5.19
C VAL A 374 -9.73 -22.34 -3.69
N ARG A 375 -9.03 -23.31 -3.10
CA ARG A 375 -9.10 -23.59 -1.65
C ARG A 375 -8.61 -22.41 -0.82
N ALA A 376 -7.48 -21.81 -1.20
CA ALA A 376 -6.92 -20.66 -0.50
C ALA A 376 -7.81 -19.41 -0.63
N GLY A 377 -8.41 -19.19 -1.80
CA GLY A 377 -9.41 -18.14 -2.02
C GLY A 377 -10.60 -18.25 -1.07
N ARG A 378 -11.17 -19.47 -0.91
CA ARG A 378 -12.21 -19.74 0.10
C ARG A 378 -11.71 -19.57 1.54
N GLY A 379 -10.45 -19.91 1.79
CA GLY A 379 -9.78 -19.70 3.07
C GLY A 379 -9.74 -18.23 3.47
N LEU A 380 -9.48 -17.34 2.53
CA LEU A 380 -9.45 -15.89 2.76
C LEU A 380 -10.81 -15.30 3.19
N THR A 381 -11.92 -15.96 2.86
CA THR A 381 -13.28 -15.48 3.19
C THR A 381 -13.90 -16.21 4.39
N SER A 382 -13.19 -17.18 5.00
CA SER A 382 -13.74 -18.05 6.05
C SER A 382 -13.05 -17.95 7.42
N GLY A 383 -11.92 -17.25 7.53
CA GLY A 383 -11.27 -16.98 8.82
C GLY A 383 -10.15 -15.94 8.71
N PRO A 384 -9.22 -15.90 9.70
CA PRO A 384 -8.11 -14.96 9.69
C PRO A 384 -7.28 -15.07 8.41
N GLU A 385 -7.29 -13.99 7.62
CA GLU A 385 -6.77 -13.95 6.26
C GLU A 385 -5.25 -14.07 6.20
N SER A 386 -4.53 -13.73 7.29
CA SER A 386 -3.07 -13.63 7.30
C SER A 386 -2.36 -14.93 6.92
N ALA A 387 -2.84 -16.09 7.40
CA ALA A 387 -2.23 -17.38 7.09
C ALA A 387 -2.43 -17.77 5.61
N TRP A 388 -3.59 -17.44 5.04
CA TRP A 388 -3.90 -17.71 3.65
C TRP A 388 -3.18 -16.76 2.69
N LEU A 389 -3.02 -15.49 3.08
CA LEU A 389 -2.22 -14.51 2.34
C LEU A 389 -0.74 -14.94 2.29
N GLU A 390 -0.19 -15.44 3.40
CA GLU A 390 1.17 -16.00 3.43
C GLU A 390 1.28 -17.24 2.53
N THR A 391 0.33 -18.17 2.64
CA THR A 391 0.27 -19.38 1.79
C THR A 391 0.27 -18.99 0.30
N LEU A 392 -0.63 -18.10 -0.11
CA LEU A 392 -0.71 -17.63 -1.50
C LEU A 392 0.56 -16.91 -1.95
N SER A 393 1.19 -16.14 -1.07
CA SER A 393 2.46 -15.47 -1.38
C SER A 393 3.61 -16.45 -1.63
N VAL A 394 3.59 -17.63 -1.00
CA VAL A 394 4.59 -18.69 -1.24
C VAL A 394 4.32 -19.42 -2.54
N GLU A 395 3.04 -19.63 -2.89
CA GLU A 395 2.62 -20.38 -4.07
C GLU A 395 2.44 -19.55 -5.35
N GLU A 396 2.59 -18.23 -5.26
CA GLU A 396 2.28 -17.26 -6.32
C GLU A 396 2.92 -17.64 -7.67
N ALA A 397 4.19 -18.05 -7.66
CA ALA A 397 4.92 -18.47 -8.85
C ALA A 397 4.31 -19.73 -9.51
N ASN A 398 3.93 -20.72 -8.69
CA ASN A 398 3.36 -21.97 -9.17
C ASN A 398 1.91 -21.80 -9.63
N VAL A 399 1.13 -20.93 -8.96
CA VAL A 399 -0.24 -20.56 -9.37
C VAL A 399 -0.22 -19.83 -10.71
N ARG A 400 0.68 -18.87 -10.91
CA ARG A 400 0.89 -18.22 -12.23
C ARG A 400 1.27 -19.24 -13.29
N ALA A 401 2.19 -20.16 -12.98
CA ALA A 401 2.59 -21.21 -13.89
C ALA A 401 1.40 -22.09 -14.31
N ALA A 402 0.58 -22.50 -13.35
CA ALA A 402 -0.63 -23.30 -13.55
C ALA A 402 -1.69 -22.55 -14.39
N LEU A 403 -1.99 -21.29 -14.07
CA LEU A 403 -2.95 -20.47 -14.81
C LEU A 403 -2.58 -20.39 -16.28
N ALA A 404 -1.35 -19.98 -16.62
CA ALA A 404 -1.02 -19.88 -18.04
C ALA A 404 -0.83 -21.23 -18.73
N HIS A 405 -0.38 -22.30 -18.05
CA HIS A 405 -0.38 -23.62 -18.68
C HIS A 405 -1.80 -24.01 -19.11
N ALA A 406 -2.79 -23.83 -18.23
CA ALA A 406 -4.18 -24.14 -18.54
C ALA A 406 -4.75 -23.26 -19.67
N LEU A 407 -4.42 -21.97 -19.69
CA LEU A 407 -4.89 -21.01 -20.71
C LEU A 407 -4.20 -21.21 -22.07
N ASP A 408 -2.91 -21.52 -22.09
CA ASP A 408 -2.13 -21.73 -23.31
C ASP A 408 -2.47 -23.09 -23.95
N ALA A 409 -2.74 -24.11 -23.13
CA ALA A 409 -3.11 -25.44 -23.62
C ALA A 409 -4.52 -25.51 -24.23
N GLN A 410 -5.38 -24.51 -23.98
CA GLN A 410 -6.75 -24.41 -24.52
C GLN A 410 -7.55 -25.73 -24.34
N GLY A 411 -7.42 -26.37 -23.17
CA GLY A 411 -7.84 -27.74 -22.93
C GLY A 411 -8.79 -27.93 -21.74
N PRO A 412 -8.87 -29.14 -21.15
CA PRO A 412 -9.85 -29.46 -20.10
C PRO A 412 -9.69 -28.64 -18.81
N LEU A 413 -8.57 -27.96 -18.63
CA LEU A 413 -8.27 -27.14 -17.45
C LEU A 413 -8.83 -25.71 -17.53
N LEU A 414 -9.39 -25.27 -18.67
CA LEU A 414 -9.84 -23.88 -18.84
C LEU A 414 -10.87 -23.45 -17.76
N LEU A 415 -11.83 -24.32 -17.45
CA LEU A 415 -12.82 -24.04 -16.39
C LEU A 415 -12.19 -23.98 -15.01
N GLN A 416 -11.18 -24.83 -14.73
CA GLN A 416 -10.45 -24.77 -13.46
C GLN A 416 -9.59 -23.52 -13.35
N ALA A 417 -9.00 -23.04 -14.46
CA ALA A 417 -8.25 -21.80 -14.51
C ALA A 417 -9.16 -20.59 -14.24
N LEU A 418 -10.35 -20.57 -14.84
CA LEU A 418 -11.36 -19.54 -14.56
C LEU A 418 -11.81 -19.59 -13.09
N ALA A 419 -12.07 -20.78 -12.53
CA ALA A 419 -12.42 -20.95 -11.12
C ALA A 419 -11.33 -20.46 -10.16
N ALA A 420 -10.07 -20.80 -10.44
CA ALA A 420 -8.94 -20.32 -9.65
C ALA A 420 -8.79 -18.81 -9.74
N ALA A 421 -8.87 -18.23 -10.94
CA ALA A 421 -8.79 -16.78 -11.13
C ALA A 421 -9.95 -16.05 -10.42
N ALA A 422 -11.18 -16.57 -10.51
CA ALA A 422 -12.36 -16.01 -9.85
C ALA A 422 -12.30 -16.09 -8.31
N ALA A 423 -11.46 -16.97 -7.75
CA ALA A 423 -11.27 -17.12 -6.31
C ALA A 423 -10.21 -16.18 -5.69
N LEU A 424 -9.38 -15.53 -6.51
CA LEU A 424 -8.26 -14.68 -6.08
C LEU A 424 -8.47 -13.15 -6.08
N PRO A 425 -9.63 -12.53 -6.42
CA PRO A 425 -9.78 -11.07 -6.37
C PRO A 425 -9.39 -10.44 -5.04
N LEU A 426 -9.77 -11.03 -3.91
CA LEU A 426 -9.42 -10.53 -2.57
C LEU A 426 -7.89 -10.53 -2.36
N HIS A 427 -7.19 -11.59 -2.77
CA HIS A 427 -5.74 -11.66 -2.71
C HIS A 427 -5.08 -10.54 -3.52
N TRP A 428 -5.46 -10.40 -4.79
CA TRP A 428 -4.88 -9.37 -5.66
C TRP A 428 -5.20 -7.95 -5.18
N TRP A 429 -6.36 -7.73 -4.58
CA TRP A 429 -6.72 -6.44 -3.97
C TRP A 429 -5.85 -6.10 -2.77
N VAL A 430 -5.74 -7.02 -1.81
CA VAL A 430 -4.91 -6.85 -0.61
C VAL A 430 -3.44 -6.61 -0.98
N ARG A 431 -2.93 -7.33 -2.00
CA ARG A 431 -1.54 -7.19 -2.48
C ARG A 431 -1.32 -6.01 -3.42
N GLY A 432 -2.36 -5.24 -3.77
CA GLY A 432 -2.27 -4.16 -4.75
C GLY A 432 -1.95 -4.63 -6.19
N GLN A 433 -2.12 -5.91 -6.47
CA GLN A 433 -1.88 -6.57 -7.77
C GLN A 433 -3.12 -6.54 -8.68
N HIS A 434 -3.94 -5.48 -8.61
CA HIS A 434 -5.25 -5.41 -9.28
C HIS A 434 -5.20 -5.76 -10.77
N ARG A 435 -4.20 -5.21 -11.47
CA ARG A 435 -4.08 -5.33 -12.92
C ARG A 435 -3.67 -6.73 -13.37
N GLU A 436 -2.80 -7.37 -12.60
CA GLU A 436 -2.46 -8.77 -12.86
C GLU A 436 -3.70 -9.65 -12.74
N GLY A 437 -4.47 -9.47 -11.66
CA GLY A 437 -5.71 -10.20 -11.45
C GLY A 437 -6.71 -10.00 -12.58
N VAL A 438 -6.91 -8.76 -13.03
CA VAL A 438 -7.75 -8.44 -14.20
C VAL A 438 -7.24 -9.14 -15.46
N GLY A 439 -5.92 -9.15 -15.69
CA GLY A 439 -5.31 -9.82 -16.83
C GLY A 439 -5.61 -11.32 -16.86
N TRP A 440 -5.45 -12.01 -15.73
CA TRP A 440 -5.77 -13.44 -15.62
C TRP A 440 -7.26 -13.71 -15.80
N LEU A 441 -8.13 -12.93 -15.15
CA LEU A 441 -9.58 -13.07 -15.24
C LEU A 441 -10.07 -12.86 -16.68
N ARG A 442 -9.61 -11.81 -17.37
CA ARG A 442 -10.00 -11.54 -18.76
C ARG A 442 -9.53 -12.64 -19.71
N ARG A 443 -8.27 -13.05 -19.62
CA ARG A 443 -7.75 -14.16 -20.45
C ARG A 443 -8.55 -15.44 -20.24
N ALA A 444 -8.94 -15.75 -19.00
CA ALA A 444 -9.75 -16.91 -18.70
C ALA A 444 -11.20 -16.79 -19.20
N LEU A 445 -11.82 -15.61 -19.07
CA LEU A 445 -13.13 -15.31 -19.63
C LEU A 445 -13.12 -15.43 -21.16
N ASP A 446 -12.13 -14.84 -21.83
CA ASP A 446 -11.99 -14.88 -23.29
C ASP A 446 -11.76 -16.31 -23.80
N ALA A 447 -10.92 -17.09 -23.11
CA ALA A 447 -10.61 -18.47 -23.51
C ALA A 447 -11.77 -19.44 -23.26
N THR A 448 -12.58 -19.22 -22.22
CA THR A 448 -13.73 -20.08 -21.90
C THR A 448 -14.99 -19.71 -22.69
N GLY A 449 -15.15 -18.43 -23.03
CA GLY A 449 -16.32 -17.92 -23.75
C GLY A 449 -17.64 -18.32 -23.09
N ASP A 450 -18.58 -18.80 -23.90
CA ASP A 450 -19.91 -19.23 -23.43
C ASP A 450 -19.93 -20.65 -22.85
N ALA A 451 -18.79 -21.37 -22.86
CA ALA A 451 -18.71 -22.71 -22.27
C ALA A 451 -18.62 -22.68 -20.72
N ALA A 452 -18.31 -21.52 -20.13
CA ALA A 452 -18.28 -21.37 -18.69
C ALA A 452 -19.70 -21.37 -18.09
N PRO A 453 -19.94 -22.08 -16.96
CA PRO A 453 -21.18 -21.97 -16.21
C PRO A 453 -21.48 -20.51 -15.85
N ALA A 454 -22.76 -20.12 -15.91
CA ALA A 454 -23.21 -18.74 -15.71
C ALA A 454 -22.72 -18.14 -14.38
N GLU A 455 -22.79 -18.91 -13.29
CA GLU A 455 -22.32 -18.48 -11.97
C GLU A 455 -20.80 -18.22 -11.96
N LEU A 456 -20.01 -19.10 -12.56
CA LEU A 456 -18.56 -18.95 -12.61
C LEU A 456 -18.15 -17.75 -13.47
N ARG A 457 -18.83 -17.53 -14.59
CA ARG A 457 -18.63 -16.35 -15.44
C ARG A 457 -19.00 -15.07 -14.70
N ALA A 458 -20.12 -15.06 -13.97
CA ALA A 458 -20.52 -13.94 -13.14
C ALA A 458 -19.52 -13.64 -12.01
N ALA A 459 -18.97 -14.67 -11.35
CA ALA A 459 -17.92 -14.52 -10.33
C ALA A 459 -16.64 -13.90 -10.91
N ALA A 460 -16.23 -14.32 -12.11
CA ALA A 460 -15.07 -13.73 -12.79
C ALA A 460 -15.32 -12.27 -13.22
N LEU A 461 -16.51 -11.96 -13.75
CA LEU A 461 -16.91 -10.58 -14.07
C LEU A 461 -16.95 -9.69 -12.83
N PHE A 462 -17.47 -10.19 -11.70
CA PHE A 462 -17.38 -9.53 -10.40
C PHE A 462 -15.93 -9.26 -10.02
N GLY A 463 -15.04 -10.25 -10.14
CA GLY A 463 -13.62 -10.09 -9.85
C GLY A 463 -12.96 -8.99 -10.70
N VAL A 464 -13.26 -8.92 -12.00
CA VAL A 464 -12.76 -7.85 -12.88
C VAL A 464 -13.31 -6.50 -12.43
N ALA A 465 -14.61 -6.40 -12.21
CA ALA A 465 -15.28 -5.17 -11.78
C ALA A 465 -14.75 -4.67 -10.44
N PHE A 466 -14.59 -5.56 -9.46
CA PHE A 466 -14.05 -5.27 -8.14
C PHE A 466 -12.64 -4.71 -8.22
N LEU A 467 -11.74 -5.39 -8.93
CA LEU A 467 -10.35 -4.95 -9.07
C LEU A 467 -10.22 -3.65 -9.87
N TRP A 468 -11.06 -3.43 -10.90
CA TRP A 468 -11.05 -2.19 -11.68
C TRP A 468 -11.63 -1.00 -10.94
N ALA A 469 -12.80 -1.15 -10.31
CA ALA A 469 -13.42 -0.11 -9.50
C ALA A 469 -12.46 0.39 -8.44
N HIS A 470 -11.79 -0.56 -7.78
CA HIS A 470 -10.76 -0.21 -6.83
C HIS A 470 -9.58 0.38 -7.59
N ASP A 471 -8.88 -0.26 -8.53
CA ASP A 471 -7.65 0.28 -9.17
C ASP A 471 -7.76 1.69 -9.76
N GLY A 472 -8.83 2.02 -10.49
CA GLY A 472 -8.90 3.24 -11.30
C GLY A 472 -9.94 4.27 -10.86
N ASP A 473 -10.73 3.97 -9.83
CA ASP A 473 -11.97 4.71 -9.50
C ASP A 473 -12.99 4.72 -10.67
N ASP A 474 -12.89 3.74 -11.59
CA ASP A 474 -13.79 3.59 -12.74
C ASP A 474 -15.01 2.73 -12.37
N TRP A 475 -15.87 3.31 -11.53
CA TRP A 475 -17.13 2.70 -11.08
C TRP A 475 -18.14 2.51 -12.21
N GLN A 476 -18.03 3.30 -13.29
CA GLN A 476 -18.94 3.19 -14.43
C GLN A 476 -18.67 1.92 -15.25
N THR A 477 -17.41 1.63 -15.54
CA THR A 477 -17.09 0.38 -16.23
C THR A 477 -17.36 -0.83 -15.33
N ALA A 478 -17.08 -0.73 -14.03
CA ALA A 478 -17.44 -1.77 -13.07
C ALA A 478 -18.96 -2.05 -13.06
N ALA A 479 -19.80 -1.01 -13.02
CA ALA A 479 -21.26 -1.16 -13.09
C ALA A 479 -21.72 -1.85 -14.39
N THR A 480 -21.04 -1.62 -15.51
CA THR A 480 -21.37 -2.28 -16.79
C THR A 480 -21.12 -3.79 -16.71
N LEU A 481 -19.95 -4.19 -16.22
CA LEU A 481 -19.61 -5.60 -16.02
C LEU A 481 -20.53 -6.30 -15.00
N LEU A 482 -20.93 -5.58 -13.94
CA LEU A 482 -21.81 -6.12 -12.92
C LEU A 482 -23.25 -6.31 -13.42
N ARG A 483 -23.73 -5.46 -14.33
CA ARG A 483 -25.02 -5.68 -14.99
C ARG A 483 -25.01 -6.91 -15.90
N GLU A 484 -23.90 -7.18 -16.59
CA GLU A 484 -23.72 -8.43 -17.34
C GLU A 484 -23.74 -9.63 -16.39
N ALA A 485 -22.97 -9.57 -15.28
CA ALA A 485 -22.96 -10.62 -14.27
C ALA A 485 -24.36 -10.87 -13.67
N LEU A 486 -25.11 -9.80 -13.39
CA LEU A 486 -26.47 -9.90 -12.88
C LEU A 486 -27.42 -10.56 -13.88
N ALA A 487 -27.32 -10.22 -15.17
CA ALA A 487 -28.13 -10.83 -16.22
C ALA A 487 -27.87 -12.35 -16.39
N LEU A 488 -26.63 -12.80 -16.10
CA LEU A 488 -26.28 -14.22 -16.09
C LEU A 488 -26.89 -14.98 -14.90
N LEU A 489 -27.00 -14.32 -13.75
CA LEU A 489 -27.52 -14.92 -12.51
C LEU A 489 -29.04 -14.84 -12.41
N GLU A 490 -29.67 -13.86 -13.07
CA GLU A 490 -31.11 -13.63 -13.05
C GLU A 490 -31.70 -13.59 -14.47
N PRO A 491 -31.69 -14.71 -15.21
CA PRO A 491 -32.28 -14.77 -16.54
C PRO A 491 -33.80 -14.60 -16.47
N SER A 492 -34.35 -13.85 -17.42
CA SER A 492 -35.79 -13.62 -17.53
C SER A 492 -36.59 -14.92 -17.51
N GLY A 493 -37.41 -15.11 -16.47
CA GLY A 493 -38.39 -16.21 -16.39
C GLY A 493 -38.01 -17.43 -15.53
N ALA A 494 -36.85 -17.44 -14.86
CA ALA A 494 -36.51 -18.47 -13.87
C ALA A 494 -36.56 -17.91 -12.44
N ALA A 495 -36.94 -18.73 -11.45
CA ALA A 495 -36.66 -18.42 -10.04
C ALA A 495 -35.19 -18.79 -9.78
N PRO A 496 -34.26 -17.83 -9.63
CA PRO A 496 -32.85 -18.14 -9.52
C PRO A 496 -32.56 -18.86 -8.20
N GLU A 497 -31.72 -19.89 -8.26
CA GLU A 497 -30.99 -20.36 -7.09
C GLU A 497 -30.10 -19.19 -6.64
N ARG A 498 -30.33 -18.68 -5.42
CA ARG A 498 -29.66 -17.47 -4.93
C ARG A 498 -28.26 -17.82 -4.45
N THR A 499 -27.30 -17.82 -5.35
CA THR A 499 -25.89 -18.08 -5.01
C THR A 499 -25.26 -16.89 -4.26
N ALA A 500 -24.20 -17.13 -3.49
CA ALA A 500 -23.49 -16.04 -2.78
C ALA A 500 -22.95 -14.98 -3.77
N VAL A 501 -22.55 -15.41 -4.98
CA VAL A 501 -22.07 -14.53 -6.06
C VAL A 501 -23.11 -13.45 -6.42
N LEU A 502 -24.41 -13.77 -6.42
CA LEU A 502 -25.47 -12.78 -6.66
C LEU A 502 -25.43 -11.67 -5.61
N GLY A 503 -25.26 -12.01 -4.34
CA GLY A 503 -25.20 -11.01 -3.27
C GLY A 503 -23.97 -10.10 -3.40
N TYR A 504 -22.81 -10.65 -3.77
CA TYR A 504 -21.60 -9.86 -4.07
C TYR A 504 -21.81 -8.89 -5.24
N VAL A 505 -22.39 -9.37 -6.34
CA VAL A 505 -22.69 -8.56 -7.53
C VAL A 505 -23.65 -7.41 -7.19
N LEU A 506 -24.72 -7.71 -6.44
CA LEU A 506 -25.71 -6.70 -6.02
C LEU A 506 -25.09 -5.63 -5.11
N CYS A 507 -24.26 -6.04 -4.14
CA CYS A 507 -23.60 -5.10 -3.23
C CYS A 507 -22.63 -4.16 -3.98
N LEU A 508 -21.77 -4.70 -4.85
CA LEU A 508 -20.81 -3.89 -5.61
C LEU A 508 -21.48 -3.00 -6.67
N LEU A 509 -22.58 -3.46 -7.28
CA LEU A 509 -23.38 -2.63 -8.18
C LEU A 509 -24.04 -1.49 -7.41
N GLY A 510 -24.60 -1.78 -6.23
CA GLY A 510 -25.13 -0.77 -5.32
C GLY A 510 -24.06 0.23 -4.86
N GLN A 511 -22.84 -0.22 -4.60
CA GLN A 511 -21.70 0.66 -4.32
C GLN A 511 -21.43 1.62 -5.49
N SER A 512 -21.48 1.11 -6.72
CA SER A 512 -21.29 1.94 -7.92
C SER A 512 -22.36 3.04 -8.03
N HIS A 513 -23.61 2.72 -7.71
CA HIS A 513 -24.70 3.71 -7.61
C HIS A 513 -24.47 4.72 -6.47
N ALA A 514 -24.01 4.27 -5.29
CA ALA A 514 -23.71 5.16 -4.16
C ALA A 514 -22.56 6.14 -4.48
N VAL A 515 -21.54 5.69 -5.22
CA VAL A 515 -20.45 6.57 -5.68
C VAL A 515 -20.96 7.59 -6.70
N ALA A 516 -21.89 7.20 -7.57
CA ALA A 516 -22.55 8.10 -8.52
C ALA A 516 -23.56 9.08 -7.86
N GLY A 517 -23.83 8.94 -6.56
CA GLY A 517 -24.81 9.76 -5.83
C GLY A 517 -26.26 9.28 -5.96
N GLU A 518 -26.48 8.09 -6.52
CA GLU A 518 -27.80 7.48 -6.72
C GLU A 518 -28.21 6.64 -5.50
N VAL A 519 -28.65 7.31 -4.44
CA VAL A 519 -28.87 6.72 -3.10
C VAL A 519 -29.97 5.65 -3.09
N GLU A 520 -31.13 5.90 -3.70
CA GLU A 520 -32.25 4.94 -3.68
C GLU A 520 -31.92 3.62 -4.41
N PRO A 521 -31.38 3.64 -5.65
CA PRO A 521 -30.89 2.42 -6.30
C PRO A 521 -29.80 1.70 -5.48
N ALA A 522 -28.89 2.46 -4.86
CA ALA A 522 -27.83 1.89 -4.03
C ALA A 522 -28.38 1.13 -2.83
N LEU A 523 -29.32 1.72 -2.08
CA LEU A 523 -29.95 1.08 -0.91
C LEU A 523 -30.77 -0.14 -1.30
N ALA A 524 -31.52 -0.07 -2.41
CA ALA A 524 -32.31 -1.19 -2.90
C ALA A 524 -31.43 -2.41 -3.24
N LEU A 525 -30.33 -2.17 -3.99
CA LEU A 525 -29.42 -3.24 -4.42
C LEU A 525 -28.61 -3.81 -3.25
N THR A 526 -28.02 -2.96 -2.41
CA THR A 526 -27.18 -3.41 -1.28
C THR A 526 -27.98 -4.18 -0.23
N ARG A 527 -29.21 -3.75 0.11
CA ARG A 527 -30.08 -4.50 1.04
C ARG A 527 -30.47 -5.86 0.48
N ARG A 528 -30.81 -5.92 -0.80
CA ARG A 528 -31.10 -7.20 -1.48
C ARG A 528 -29.87 -8.11 -1.49
N GLY A 529 -28.69 -7.54 -1.74
CA GLY A 529 -27.42 -8.28 -1.68
C GLY A 529 -27.14 -8.84 -0.29
N ARG A 530 -27.38 -8.05 0.76
CA ARG A 530 -27.31 -8.49 2.16
C ARG A 530 -28.27 -9.65 2.46
N ASP A 531 -29.53 -9.55 2.03
CA ASP A 531 -30.53 -10.60 2.26
C ASP A 531 -30.14 -11.91 1.56
N VAL A 532 -29.48 -11.83 0.39
CA VAL A 532 -28.92 -12.99 -0.31
C VAL A 532 -27.74 -13.58 0.47
N LEU A 533 -26.76 -12.77 0.86
CA LEU A 533 -25.56 -13.26 1.56
C LEU A 533 -25.87 -13.84 2.94
N ALA A 534 -26.89 -13.33 3.62
CA ALA A 534 -27.38 -13.88 4.89
C ALA A 534 -27.93 -15.32 4.79
N GLN A 535 -28.17 -15.84 3.58
CA GLN A 535 -28.59 -17.23 3.35
C GLN A 535 -27.41 -18.20 3.22
N HIS A 536 -26.17 -17.69 3.22
CA HIS A 536 -24.95 -18.49 3.02
C HIS A 536 -24.04 -18.41 4.25
N ASP A 537 -23.29 -19.47 4.51
CA ASP A 537 -22.24 -19.49 5.53
C ASP A 537 -20.98 -18.77 5.00
N ASP A 538 -21.10 -17.44 4.88
CA ASP A 538 -20.08 -16.56 4.30
C ASP A 538 -19.88 -15.33 5.23
N PRO A 539 -19.00 -15.44 6.24
CA PRO A 539 -18.74 -14.36 7.19
C PRO A 539 -18.20 -13.10 6.50
N TRP A 540 -17.30 -13.28 5.53
CA TRP A 540 -16.76 -12.18 4.73
C TRP A 540 -17.89 -11.50 3.95
N GLY A 541 -18.70 -12.30 3.25
CA GLY A 541 -19.84 -11.80 2.48
C GLY A 541 -20.81 -10.99 3.34
N SER A 542 -21.06 -11.46 4.56
CA SER A 542 -21.91 -10.75 5.52
C SER A 542 -21.32 -9.40 5.91
N ALA A 543 -20.03 -9.33 6.25
CA ALA A 543 -19.36 -8.08 6.59
C ALA A 543 -19.30 -7.10 5.40
N PHE A 544 -19.05 -7.61 4.19
CA PHE A 544 -19.10 -6.81 2.96
C PHE A 544 -20.47 -6.25 2.66
N ALA A 545 -21.52 -7.04 2.86
CA ALA A 545 -22.89 -6.57 2.68
C ALA A 545 -23.22 -5.45 3.67
N GLU A 546 -22.90 -5.63 4.95
CA GLU A 546 -23.12 -4.58 5.96
C GLU A 546 -22.32 -3.31 5.63
N TRP A 547 -21.07 -3.45 5.21
CA TRP A 547 -20.28 -2.29 4.81
C TRP A 547 -20.89 -1.55 3.62
N ASN A 548 -21.37 -2.25 2.59
CA ASN A 548 -21.97 -1.64 1.41
C ASN A 548 -23.32 -0.96 1.71
N VAL A 549 -24.15 -1.57 2.56
CA VAL A 549 -25.40 -0.93 3.04
C VAL A 549 -25.08 0.31 3.86
N GLY A 550 -24.11 0.23 4.78
CA GLY A 550 -23.65 1.36 5.57
C GLY A 550 -23.12 2.51 4.70
N PHE A 551 -22.33 2.17 3.67
CA PHE A 551 -21.79 3.13 2.72
C PHE A 551 -22.89 3.83 1.90
N ALA A 552 -23.91 3.10 1.45
CA ALA A 552 -25.05 3.69 0.77
C ALA A 552 -25.82 4.67 1.68
N HIS A 553 -26.03 4.32 2.96
CA HIS A 553 -26.62 5.22 3.95
C HIS A 553 -25.75 6.47 4.21
N GLN A 554 -24.44 6.30 4.35
CA GLN A 554 -23.49 7.41 4.53
C GLN A 554 -23.54 8.37 3.33
N ARG A 555 -23.57 7.85 2.10
CA ARG A 555 -23.71 8.67 0.88
C ARG A 555 -25.07 9.35 0.77
N GLY A 556 -26.12 8.77 1.36
CA GLY A 556 -27.44 9.39 1.51
C GLY A 556 -27.55 10.39 2.66
N GLY A 557 -26.52 10.55 3.49
CA GLY A 557 -26.53 11.45 4.65
C GLY A 557 -27.15 10.85 5.93
N ASP A 558 -27.64 9.61 5.90
CA ASP A 558 -28.15 8.90 7.08
C ASP A 558 -26.99 8.27 7.87
N LEU A 559 -26.28 9.12 8.62
CA LEU A 559 -25.12 8.71 9.39
C LEU A 559 -25.46 7.76 10.55
N VAL A 560 -26.73 7.72 11.00
CA VAL A 560 -27.17 6.85 12.09
C VAL A 560 -27.33 5.42 11.58
N ALA A 561 -28.04 5.24 10.46
CA ALA A 561 -28.16 3.93 9.84
C ALA A 561 -26.80 3.40 9.35
N ALA A 562 -25.92 4.29 8.85
CA ALA A 562 -24.55 3.91 8.47
C ALA A 562 -23.77 3.34 9.66
N GLU A 563 -23.83 4.00 10.82
CA GLU A 563 -23.15 3.54 12.03
C GLU A 563 -23.65 2.17 12.50
N VAL A 564 -24.97 1.93 12.45
CA VAL A 564 -25.55 0.62 12.80
C VAL A 564 -24.93 -0.49 11.95
N CYS A 565 -24.78 -0.27 10.64
CA CYS A 565 -24.19 -1.26 9.73
C CYS A 565 -22.70 -1.48 10.02
N TYR A 566 -21.91 -0.42 10.23
CA TYR A 566 -20.48 -0.56 10.54
C TYR A 566 -20.21 -1.19 11.90
N ARG A 567 -21.08 -0.97 12.89
CA ARG A 567 -21.01 -1.70 14.18
C ARG A 567 -21.39 -3.16 14.02
N ALA A 568 -22.42 -3.48 13.23
CA ALA A 568 -22.75 -4.87 12.90
C ALA A 568 -21.57 -5.58 12.22
N MET A 569 -20.85 -4.89 11.34
CA MET A 569 -19.61 -5.40 10.75
C MET A 569 -18.54 -5.71 11.80
N LEU A 570 -18.34 -4.86 12.82
CA LEU A 570 -17.42 -5.16 13.93
C LEU A 570 -17.87 -6.37 14.76
N ASP A 571 -19.17 -6.48 15.05
CA ASP A 571 -19.72 -7.57 15.86
C ASP A 571 -19.53 -8.94 15.19
N LEU A 572 -19.61 -9.00 13.85
CA LEU A 572 -19.29 -10.21 13.07
C LEU A 572 -17.83 -10.67 13.28
N GLN A 573 -16.92 -9.74 13.55
CA GLN A 573 -15.50 -10.05 13.72
C GLN A 573 -15.14 -10.64 15.08
N THR A 574 -16.02 -10.52 16.07
CA THR A 574 -15.83 -11.15 17.38
C THR A 574 -15.72 -12.68 17.30
N GLY A 575 -16.24 -13.29 16.22
CA GLY A 575 -16.08 -14.71 15.91
C GLY A 575 -15.14 -15.03 14.74
N HIS A 576 -15.07 -14.18 13.71
CA HIS A 576 -14.31 -14.44 12.47
C HIS A 576 -12.83 -14.00 12.53
N GLY A 577 -12.55 -12.86 13.19
CA GLY A 577 -11.18 -12.38 13.43
C GLY A 577 -10.45 -11.81 12.20
N SER A 578 -11.16 -11.33 11.17
CA SER A 578 -10.54 -10.70 10.00
C SER A 578 -9.99 -9.32 10.36
N ARG A 579 -8.67 -9.13 10.20
CA ARG A 579 -8.03 -7.85 10.53
C ARG A 579 -8.35 -6.78 9.49
N LEU A 580 -8.52 -7.17 8.24
CA LEU A 580 -8.88 -6.34 7.11
C LEU A 580 -10.26 -5.75 7.31
N GLU A 581 -11.23 -6.57 7.70
CA GLU A 581 -12.61 -6.12 7.93
C GLU A 581 -12.70 -5.21 9.15
N LEU A 582 -12.00 -5.55 10.25
CA LEU A 582 -11.87 -4.66 11.41
C LEU A 582 -11.25 -3.30 11.02
N MET A 583 -10.22 -3.31 10.16
CA MET A 583 -9.56 -2.09 9.69
C MET A 583 -10.54 -1.22 8.89
N ILE A 584 -11.30 -1.82 7.97
CA ILE A 584 -12.30 -1.12 7.14
C ILE A 584 -13.39 -0.52 8.03
N ALA A 585 -13.95 -1.32 8.96
CA ALA A 585 -15.00 -0.87 9.87
C ALA A 585 -14.56 0.30 10.75
N HIS A 586 -13.35 0.23 11.33
CA HIS A 586 -12.79 1.33 12.11
C HIS A 586 -12.54 2.58 11.26
N ASN A 587 -12.06 2.46 10.02
CA ASN A 587 -11.89 3.61 9.15
C ASN A 587 -13.24 4.28 8.86
N SER A 588 -14.28 3.50 8.55
CA SER A 588 -15.63 4.03 8.30
C SER A 588 -16.28 4.66 9.54
N LEU A 589 -16.13 4.06 10.73
CA LEU A 589 -16.62 4.66 11.98
C LEU A 589 -15.88 5.95 12.35
N ALA A 590 -14.59 6.04 12.03
CA ALA A 590 -13.82 7.26 12.24
C ALA A 590 -14.35 8.41 11.37
N GLU A 591 -14.64 8.14 10.09
CA GLU A 591 -15.24 9.12 9.18
C GLU A 591 -16.61 9.60 9.68
N LEU A 592 -17.47 8.70 10.16
CA LEU A 592 -18.77 9.09 10.74
C LEU A 592 -18.62 9.95 12.00
N ALA A 593 -17.67 9.62 12.89
CA ALA A 593 -17.40 10.39 14.10
C ALA A 593 -16.87 11.80 13.76
N GLU A 594 -15.99 11.90 12.76
CA GLU A 594 -15.51 13.20 12.25
C GLU A 594 -16.65 14.04 11.68
N HIS A 595 -17.54 13.45 10.86
CA HIS A 595 -18.70 14.15 10.31
C HIS A 595 -19.65 14.70 11.40
N ARG A 596 -19.72 14.06 12.56
CA ARG A 596 -20.53 14.51 13.72
C ARG A 596 -19.79 15.49 14.64
N GLY A 597 -18.50 15.72 14.40
CA GLY A 597 -17.63 16.54 15.26
C GLY A 597 -17.17 15.85 16.55
N ASP A 598 -17.36 14.52 16.69
CA ASP A 598 -16.84 13.73 17.80
C ASP A 598 -15.38 13.36 17.55
N LEU A 599 -14.52 14.37 17.66
CA LEU A 599 -13.08 14.25 17.41
C LEU A 599 -12.39 13.20 18.32
N PRO A 600 -12.72 13.06 19.62
CA PRO A 600 -12.15 12.00 20.45
C PRO A 600 -12.37 10.59 19.90
N SER A 601 -13.61 10.25 19.53
CA SER A 601 -13.94 8.92 18.97
C SER A 601 -13.33 8.72 17.58
N ALA A 602 -13.33 9.76 16.74
CA ALA A 602 -12.68 9.71 15.43
C ALA A 602 -11.18 9.38 15.55
N ARG A 603 -10.48 9.99 16.52
CA ARG A 603 -9.06 9.73 16.77
C ARG A 603 -8.79 8.29 17.16
N GLU A 604 -9.62 7.72 18.03
CA GLU A 604 -9.50 6.34 18.50
C GLU A 604 -9.66 5.35 17.34
N HIS A 605 -10.71 5.53 16.54
CA HIS A 605 -10.97 4.65 15.40
C HIS A 605 -9.92 4.77 14.29
N TYR A 606 -9.46 5.99 13.94
CA TYR A 606 -8.35 6.15 12.98
C TYR A 606 -7.05 5.52 13.48
N ALA A 607 -6.71 5.69 14.76
CA ALA A 607 -5.54 5.05 15.34
C ALA A 607 -5.64 3.52 15.24
N ARG A 608 -6.80 2.96 15.56
CA ARG A 608 -7.02 1.51 15.50
C ARG A 608 -6.95 0.96 14.07
N ALA A 609 -7.50 1.67 13.09
CA ALA A 609 -7.39 1.30 11.68
C ALA A 609 -5.92 1.32 11.20
N LEU A 610 -5.11 2.28 11.65
CA LEU A 610 -3.69 2.35 11.30
C LEU A 610 -2.87 1.22 11.93
N GLU A 611 -3.15 0.83 13.17
CA GLU A 611 -2.53 -0.34 13.82
C GLU A 611 -2.80 -1.62 13.04
N LEU A 612 -4.07 -1.89 12.70
CA LEU A 612 -4.47 -3.08 11.95
C LEU A 612 -3.85 -3.11 10.55
N ARG A 613 -3.73 -1.95 9.90
CA ARG A 613 -3.03 -1.82 8.62
C ARG A 613 -1.54 -2.16 8.75
N HIS A 614 -0.89 -1.76 9.84
CA HIS A 614 0.51 -2.09 10.07
C HIS A 614 0.70 -3.61 10.25
N ASP A 615 -0.17 -4.25 11.02
CA ASP A 615 -0.16 -5.70 11.26
C ASP A 615 -0.36 -6.52 9.96
N LEU A 616 -1.14 -6.00 9.02
CA LEU A 616 -1.41 -6.64 7.74
C LEU A 616 -0.28 -6.49 6.69
N GLY A 617 0.71 -5.65 6.96
CA GLY A 617 1.70 -5.21 5.97
C GLY A 617 1.15 -4.13 5.04
N SER A 618 1.98 -3.55 4.17
CA SER A 618 1.61 -2.38 3.34
C SER A 618 0.43 -2.69 2.39
N LEU A 619 -0.79 -2.34 2.80
CA LEU A 619 -2.01 -2.57 2.04
C LEU A 619 -2.43 -1.35 1.21
N ARG A 620 -2.56 -1.55 -0.11
CA ARG A 620 -3.05 -0.55 -1.09
C ARG A 620 -4.52 -0.81 -1.46
N LEU A 621 -5.43 -0.64 -0.50
CA LEU A 621 -6.87 -1.00 -0.63
C LEU A 621 -7.73 -0.02 -1.45
N GLY A 622 -7.12 1.06 -1.94
CA GLY A 622 -7.80 2.11 -2.70
C GLY A 622 -8.50 3.17 -1.87
N TYR A 623 -9.12 4.14 -2.55
CA TYR A 623 -9.64 5.36 -1.92
C TYR A 623 -10.88 5.13 -1.05
N VAL A 624 -11.81 4.27 -1.48
CA VAL A 624 -13.11 4.10 -0.82
C VAL A 624 -13.02 3.46 0.57
N HIS A 625 -11.96 2.68 0.84
CA HIS A 625 -11.74 2.01 2.13
C HIS A 625 -10.71 2.71 3.01
N GLY A 626 -10.37 3.96 2.67
CA GLY A 626 -9.29 4.72 3.29
C GLY A 626 -7.93 4.24 2.80
N SER A 627 -7.23 5.07 2.03
CA SER A 627 -5.81 4.83 1.74
C SER A 627 -4.98 5.21 2.98
N LEU A 628 -3.82 4.55 3.18
CA LEU A 628 -2.87 4.94 4.25
C LEU A 628 -2.65 6.46 4.35
N PRO A 629 -2.35 7.19 3.26
CA PRO A 629 -2.13 8.64 3.36
C PRO A 629 -3.39 9.41 3.76
N LEU A 630 -4.59 8.99 3.32
CA LEU A 630 -5.84 9.63 3.72
C LEU A 630 -6.16 9.40 5.20
N SER A 631 -6.00 8.18 5.71
CA SER A 631 -6.21 7.89 7.14
C SER A 631 -5.22 8.67 8.02
N LEU A 632 -3.97 8.84 7.57
CA LEU A 632 -2.97 9.65 8.28
C LEU A 632 -3.31 11.16 8.25
N LEU A 633 -3.76 11.67 7.10
CA LEU A 633 -4.21 13.06 6.98
C LEU A 633 -5.44 13.33 7.87
N ALA A 634 -6.43 12.44 7.87
CA ALA A 634 -7.61 12.55 8.72
C ALA A 634 -7.23 12.53 10.20
N LEU A 635 -6.38 11.58 10.62
CA LEU A 635 -5.86 11.53 11.98
C LEU A 635 -5.09 12.81 12.36
N SER A 636 -4.36 13.43 11.42
CA SER A 636 -3.71 14.72 11.66
C SER A 636 -4.73 15.81 11.97
N ARG A 637 -5.75 15.96 11.12
CA ARG A 637 -6.79 16.99 11.26
C ARG A 637 -7.56 16.84 12.57
N VAL A 638 -7.94 15.61 12.90
CA VAL A 638 -8.62 15.28 14.16
C VAL A 638 -7.71 15.59 15.36
N SER A 639 -6.44 15.18 15.31
CA SER A 639 -5.47 15.44 16.40
C SER A 639 -5.23 16.95 16.60
N ARG A 640 -5.15 17.72 15.51
CA ARG A 640 -5.07 19.19 15.57
C ARG A 640 -6.30 19.80 16.21
N GLY A 641 -7.51 19.34 15.83
CA GLY A 641 -8.77 19.80 16.43
C GLY A 641 -8.87 19.52 17.94
N LEU A 642 -8.21 18.46 18.42
CA LEU A 642 -8.08 18.13 19.84
C LEU A 642 -6.91 18.86 20.55
N GLY A 643 -6.11 19.64 19.83
CA GLY A 643 -4.94 20.36 20.38
C GLY A 643 -3.66 19.53 20.51
N ASP A 644 -3.63 18.29 20.01
CA ASP A 644 -2.42 17.44 19.96
C ASP A 644 -1.62 17.74 18.69
N VAL A 645 -0.95 18.90 18.70
CA VAL A 645 -0.19 19.44 17.57
C VAL A 645 1.00 18.52 17.19
N GLU A 646 1.58 17.83 18.17
CA GLU A 646 2.74 16.95 17.94
C GLU A 646 2.33 15.71 17.15
N ARG A 647 1.25 15.04 17.57
CA ARG A 647 0.69 13.91 16.82
C ARG A 647 0.21 14.34 15.44
N ALA A 648 -0.47 15.49 15.36
CA ALA A 648 -0.94 16.02 14.08
C ALA A 648 0.21 16.19 13.09
N ARG A 649 1.31 16.83 13.51
CA ARG A 649 2.47 17.04 12.65
C ARG A 649 3.08 15.73 12.17
N ARG A 650 3.28 14.78 13.07
CA ARG A 650 3.82 13.45 12.72
C ARG A 650 2.95 12.74 11.70
N CYS A 651 1.63 12.70 11.93
CA CYS A 651 0.69 12.06 11.01
C CYS A 651 0.67 12.75 9.64
N ALA A 652 0.72 14.09 9.57
CA ALA A 652 0.78 14.80 8.30
C ALA A 652 2.13 14.62 7.57
N GLU A 653 3.25 14.52 8.28
CA GLU A 653 4.57 14.21 7.69
C GLU A 653 4.58 12.79 7.10
N GLU A 654 4.15 11.80 7.89
CA GLU A 654 4.03 10.41 7.45
C GLU A 654 3.03 10.26 6.30
N GLY A 655 1.88 10.94 6.41
CA GLY A 655 0.82 10.97 5.39
C GLY A 655 1.32 11.56 4.08
N ARG A 656 2.05 12.68 4.13
CA ARG A 656 2.67 13.29 2.94
C ARG A 656 3.69 12.36 2.30
N ALA A 657 4.53 11.71 3.10
CA ALA A 657 5.52 10.77 2.61
C ALA A 657 4.86 9.56 1.92
N ALA A 658 3.82 8.99 2.55
CA ALA A 658 3.02 7.91 1.97
C ALA A 658 2.30 8.35 0.68
N ALA A 659 1.66 9.51 0.68
CA ALA A 659 0.97 10.07 -0.49
C ALA A 659 1.93 10.30 -1.67
N THR A 660 3.13 10.83 -1.38
CA THR A 660 4.19 11.02 -2.38
C THR A 660 4.66 9.68 -2.96
N ARG A 661 4.87 8.66 -2.11
CA ARG A 661 5.17 7.28 -2.54
C ARG A 661 4.02 6.63 -3.33
N MET A 662 2.83 7.18 -3.24
CA MET A 662 1.66 6.71 -3.97
C MET A 662 1.27 7.65 -5.12
N GLN A 663 2.07 8.68 -5.46
CA GLN A 663 1.70 9.75 -6.41
C GLN A 663 0.26 10.26 -6.24
N ASP A 664 -0.21 10.28 -5.00
CA ASP A 664 -1.47 10.89 -4.63
C ASP A 664 -1.19 12.38 -4.37
N ASP A 665 -1.01 13.13 -5.45
CA ASP A 665 -0.63 14.55 -5.41
C ASP A 665 -1.67 15.39 -4.64
N ALA A 666 -2.95 15.00 -4.71
CA ALA A 666 -4.03 15.64 -3.97
C ALA A 666 -3.84 15.47 -2.47
N THR A 667 -3.64 14.24 -1.99
CA THR A 667 -3.43 13.99 -0.56
C THR A 667 -2.07 14.51 -0.08
N ALA A 668 -1.02 14.45 -0.91
CA ALA A 668 0.29 15.02 -0.59
C ALA A 668 0.21 16.54 -0.40
N THR A 669 -0.52 17.23 -1.28
CA THR A 669 -0.78 18.67 -1.18
C THR A 669 -1.58 18.99 0.08
N ALA A 670 -2.66 18.24 0.34
CA ALA A 670 -3.49 18.43 1.53
C ALA A 670 -2.71 18.18 2.85
N CYS A 671 -1.76 17.24 2.85
CA CYS A 671 -0.84 17.06 3.99
C CYS A 671 0.14 18.22 4.14
N ALA A 672 0.63 18.79 3.02
CA ALA A 672 1.52 19.95 3.07
C ALA A 672 0.80 21.19 3.62
N GLU A 673 -0.44 21.44 3.17
CA GLU A 673 -1.30 22.51 3.70
C GLU A 673 -1.56 22.33 5.21
N GLU A 674 -1.85 21.10 5.65
CA GLU A 674 -2.02 20.79 7.08
C GLU A 674 -0.74 21.07 7.88
N LEU A 675 0.45 20.76 7.34
CA LEU A 675 1.73 21.10 7.98
C LEU A 675 1.98 22.60 8.07
N GLU A 676 1.57 23.38 7.06
CA GLU A 676 1.64 24.84 7.10
C GLU A 676 0.73 25.41 8.20
N LEU A 677 -0.48 24.88 8.35
CA LEU A 677 -1.39 25.24 9.46
C LEU A 677 -0.77 24.93 10.83
N LEU A 678 -0.09 23.80 10.96
CA LEU A 678 0.59 23.37 12.20
C LEU A 678 1.88 24.14 12.50
N ALA A 679 2.46 24.81 11.50
CA ALA A 679 3.67 25.63 11.64
C ALA A 679 3.38 27.04 12.19
N VAL A 680 2.12 27.48 12.17
CA VAL A 680 1.71 28.78 12.75
C VAL A 680 1.90 28.73 14.26
N ARG A 681 2.92 29.44 14.76
CA ARG A 681 3.08 29.65 16.21
C ARG A 681 1.90 30.48 16.72
N PRO A 682 1.26 30.13 17.85
CA PRO A 682 0.26 31.00 18.44
C PRO A 682 0.91 32.35 18.78
N SER A 683 0.37 33.44 18.22
CA SER A 683 0.84 34.78 18.53
C SER A 683 0.63 35.08 20.01
N VAL A 684 1.59 35.77 20.62
CA VAL A 684 1.56 36.11 22.04
C VAL A 684 1.02 37.52 22.19
N ALA A 685 -0.21 37.65 22.70
CA ALA A 685 -0.79 38.95 23.03
C ALA A 685 -0.55 39.31 24.51
N PHE A 686 -0.47 40.61 24.79
CA PHE A 686 -0.48 41.12 26.16
C PHE A 686 -1.37 42.35 26.27
N LEU A 687 -2.07 42.44 27.40
CA LEU A 687 -2.87 43.57 27.82
C LEU A 687 -2.65 43.72 29.32
N ARG A 688 -1.64 44.51 29.69
CA ARG A 688 -1.19 44.64 31.09
C ARG A 688 -1.15 46.09 31.53
N ARG A 689 -1.47 46.31 32.81
CA ARG A 689 -1.41 47.64 33.42
C ARG A 689 0.05 48.02 33.70
N GLN A 690 0.47 49.23 33.33
CA GLN A 690 1.79 49.79 33.61
C GLN A 690 1.64 51.25 34.06
N GLY A 691 1.90 51.52 35.35
CA GLY A 691 1.65 52.83 35.94
C GLY A 691 0.17 53.24 35.84
N THR A 692 -0.09 54.44 35.32
CA THR A 692 -1.43 54.99 35.09
C THR A 692 -2.05 54.59 33.75
N GLY A 693 -1.37 53.76 32.94
CA GLY A 693 -1.82 53.33 31.61
C GLY A 693 -1.74 51.81 31.40
N TRP A 694 -1.84 51.41 30.14
CA TRP A 694 -1.79 50.03 29.66
C TRP A 694 -0.69 49.85 28.64
N VAL A 695 -0.05 48.69 28.66
CA VAL A 695 0.79 48.21 27.56
C VAL A 695 0.05 47.08 26.88
N VAL A 696 -0.17 47.25 25.57
CA VAL A 696 -1.01 46.40 24.75
C VAL A 696 -0.22 46.02 23.50
N GLY A 697 -0.27 44.76 23.10
CA GLY A 697 0.53 44.31 21.95
C GLY A 697 0.35 42.84 21.59
N LEU A 698 0.89 42.50 20.42
CA LEU A 698 0.87 41.18 19.80
C LEU A 698 2.26 40.90 19.23
N ASP A 699 2.90 39.84 19.70
CA ASP A 699 4.29 39.47 19.38
C ASP A 699 5.27 40.63 19.66
N GLU A 700 5.86 41.22 18.62
CA GLU A 700 6.81 42.34 18.71
C GLU A 700 6.14 43.73 18.66
N GLU A 701 4.87 43.80 18.23
CA GLU A 701 4.11 45.06 18.20
C GLU A 701 3.61 45.40 19.60
N SER A 702 3.91 46.61 20.08
CA SER A 702 3.45 47.07 21.39
C SER A 702 3.21 48.57 21.39
N THR A 703 2.17 49.00 22.10
CA THR A 703 1.91 50.42 22.36
C THR A 703 1.50 50.65 23.80
N ALA A 704 1.79 51.85 24.30
CA ALA A 704 1.37 52.33 25.60
C ALA A 704 0.14 53.23 25.43
N LEU A 705 -0.97 52.86 26.03
CA LEU A 705 -2.23 53.60 25.96
C LEU A 705 -2.61 54.13 27.34
N ALA A 706 -3.07 55.38 27.40
CA ALA A 706 -3.70 55.92 28.60
C ALA A 706 -4.94 55.10 28.97
N ASP A 707 -5.19 54.92 30.27
CA ASP A 707 -6.33 54.17 30.79
C ASP A 707 -7.66 54.63 30.18
N SER A 708 -8.55 53.67 29.94
CA SER A 708 -9.90 53.93 29.45
C SER A 708 -10.84 52.82 29.89
N LYS A 709 -12.14 53.13 29.94
CA LYS A 709 -13.18 52.13 30.25
C LYS A 709 -13.13 50.96 29.27
N GLY A 710 -12.93 51.23 27.97
CA GLY A 710 -12.84 50.20 26.93
C GLY A 710 -11.68 49.23 27.12
N LEU A 711 -10.48 49.71 27.51
CA LEU A 711 -9.34 48.83 27.79
C LEU A 711 -9.58 47.94 29.01
N ARG A 712 -10.30 48.45 30.02
CA ARG A 712 -10.72 47.67 31.19
C ARG A 712 -11.78 46.61 30.83
N HIS A 713 -12.74 46.94 29.97
CA HIS A 713 -13.69 45.95 29.44
C HIS A 713 -12.98 44.84 28.66
N LEU A 714 -12.08 45.21 27.73
CA LEU A 714 -11.28 44.25 26.97
C LEU A 714 -10.44 43.36 27.90
N ARG A 715 -9.83 43.93 28.95
CA ARG A 715 -9.06 43.18 29.94
C ARG A 715 -9.90 42.09 30.60
N THR A 716 -11.12 42.40 31.00
CA THR A 716 -12.03 41.42 31.61
C THR A 716 -12.40 40.33 30.61
N LEU A 717 -12.76 40.69 29.38
CA LEU A 717 -13.17 39.74 28.34
C LEU A 717 -12.04 38.78 27.94
N VAL A 718 -10.82 39.27 27.75
CA VAL A 718 -9.69 38.41 27.34
C VAL A 718 -9.14 37.53 28.48
N SER A 719 -9.49 37.84 29.73
CA SER A 719 -9.08 37.02 30.90
C SER A 719 -9.88 35.72 31.03
N ALA A 720 -11.02 35.62 30.37
CA ALA A 720 -11.89 34.44 30.38
C ALA A 720 -12.46 34.19 28.97
N PRO A 721 -11.65 33.71 28.00
CA PRO A 721 -12.10 33.46 26.64
C PRO A 721 -13.30 32.50 26.59
N GLY A 722 -14.28 32.79 25.72
CA GLY A 722 -15.50 32.00 25.54
C GLY A 722 -16.57 32.17 26.62
N GLN A 723 -16.28 32.87 27.73
CA GLN A 723 -17.29 33.11 28.78
C GLN A 723 -18.08 34.40 28.50
N PRO A 724 -19.43 34.33 28.37
CA PRO A 724 -20.25 35.52 28.18
C PRO A 724 -20.34 36.35 29.47
N VAL A 725 -20.14 37.66 29.36
CA VAL A 725 -20.24 38.63 30.46
C VAL A 725 -21.30 39.69 30.13
N ALA A 726 -22.26 39.91 31.03
CA ALA A 726 -23.30 40.91 30.82
C ALA A 726 -22.70 42.33 30.75
N ALA A 727 -23.22 43.17 29.85
CA ALA A 727 -22.73 44.53 29.66
C ALA A 727 -22.83 45.39 30.93
N ILE A 728 -23.87 45.18 31.75
CA ILE A 728 -24.04 45.88 33.04
C ILE A 728 -22.94 45.50 34.05
N VAL A 729 -22.47 44.24 34.01
CA VAL A 729 -21.37 43.77 34.86
C VAL A 729 -20.06 44.39 34.39
N LEU A 730 -19.81 44.42 33.07
CA LEU A 730 -18.62 45.08 32.51
C LEU A 730 -18.58 46.57 32.86
N ALA A 731 -19.70 47.27 32.74
CA ALA A 731 -19.82 48.68 33.09
C ALA A 731 -19.53 48.93 34.58
N GLY A 732 -20.07 48.10 35.48
CA GLY A 732 -19.81 48.18 36.93
C GLY A 732 -18.34 47.94 37.27
N VAL A 733 -17.72 46.91 36.69
CA VAL A 733 -16.30 46.58 36.89
C VAL A 733 -15.38 47.70 36.42
N ALA A 734 -15.69 48.35 35.29
CA ALA A 734 -14.91 49.50 34.81
C ALA A 734 -15.11 50.77 35.64
N ASP A 735 -16.23 50.94 36.32
CA ASP A 735 -16.49 52.11 37.17
C ASP A 735 -16.13 51.88 38.63
N GLY A 736 -15.61 50.70 38.99
CA GLY A 736 -15.21 50.36 40.37
C GLY A 736 -16.38 50.16 41.32
N HIS A 737 -17.59 49.90 40.78
CA HIS A 737 -18.82 49.68 41.54
C HIS A 737 -19.22 48.20 41.47
N VAL A 738 -19.77 47.66 42.56
CA VAL A 738 -20.41 46.33 42.55
C VAL A 738 -21.77 46.47 41.85
N PRO A 739 -22.02 45.80 40.72
CA PRO A 739 -23.27 45.95 40.00
C PRO A 739 -24.45 45.38 40.82
N PRO A 740 -25.65 45.98 40.76
CA PRO A 740 -26.82 45.44 41.44
C PRO A 740 -27.16 44.04 40.90
N ALA A 741 -27.35 43.07 41.79
CA ALA A 741 -27.78 41.74 41.41
C ALA A 741 -29.24 41.79 40.92
N GLY A 742 -29.49 41.36 39.68
CA GLY A 742 -30.84 40.90 39.31
C GLY A 742 -31.47 41.30 37.97
N ASP A 743 -30.82 42.03 37.05
CA ASP A 743 -31.51 42.47 35.81
C ASP A 743 -30.77 42.14 34.50
N ALA A 744 -30.20 40.93 34.40
CA ALA A 744 -29.60 40.45 33.15
C ALA A 744 -30.50 39.49 32.35
N GLY A 745 -31.66 39.10 32.89
CA GLY A 745 -32.52 38.05 32.32
C GLY A 745 -31.82 36.67 32.29
N PRO A 746 -32.57 35.57 32.07
CA PRO A 746 -31.98 34.25 31.90
C PRO A 746 -31.21 34.17 30.58
N VAL A 747 -29.97 33.65 30.63
CA VAL A 747 -29.20 33.26 29.44
C VAL A 747 -29.75 31.92 28.97
N LEU A 748 -30.25 31.87 27.74
CA LEU A 748 -30.51 30.59 27.07
C LEU A 748 -29.17 29.94 26.73
N ASP A 749 -28.98 28.67 27.08
CA ASP A 749 -27.79 27.94 26.67
C ASP A 749 -27.75 27.73 25.14
N GLN A 750 -26.58 27.35 24.62
CA GLN A 750 -26.37 27.22 23.18
C GLN A 750 -27.20 26.08 22.55
N GLN A 751 -27.51 25.03 23.32
CA GLN A 751 -28.37 23.93 22.86
C GLN A 751 -29.82 24.38 22.75
N ALA A 752 -30.31 25.17 23.69
CA ALA A 752 -31.63 25.78 23.67
C ALA A 752 -31.79 26.72 22.47
N VAL A 753 -30.79 27.57 22.17
CA VAL A 753 -30.83 28.47 21.00
C VAL A 753 -30.92 27.69 19.68
N VAL A 754 -30.19 26.58 19.56
CA VAL A 754 -30.26 25.70 18.38
C VAL A 754 -31.63 25.04 18.29
N ALA A 755 -32.17 24.54 19.41
CA ALA A 755 -33.49 23.92 19.46
C ALA A 755 -34.63 24.91 19.09
N TYR A 756 -34.60 26.14 19.60
CA TYR A 756 -35.58 27.17 19.25
C TYR A 756 -35.53 27.54 17.76
N ARG A 757 -34.34 27.65 17.17
CA ARG A 757 -34.18 27.94 15.73
C ARG A 757 -34.66 26.77 14.86
N ALA A 758 -34.36 25.54 15.26
CA ALA A 758 -34.83 24.35 14.56
C ALA A 758 -36.37 24.25 14.59
N ARG A 759 -36.99 24.55 15.74
CA ARG A 759 -38.46 24.56 15.86
C ARG A 759 -39.10 25.67 15.01
N LEU A 760 -38.48 26.87 14.95
CA LEU A 760 -38.95 27.95 14.09
C LEU A 760 -38.84 27.62 12.58
N ALA A 761 -37.85 26.83 12.18
CA ALA A 761 -37.73 26.34 10.81
C ALA A 761 -38.83 25.31 10.51
N ALA A 762 -39.01 24.32 11.40
CA ALA A 762 -40.07 23.32 11.27
C ALA A 762 -41.47 23.94 11.19
N LEU A 763 -41.77 24.96 12.01
CA LEU A 763 -43.05 25.68 11.96
C LEU A 763 -43.26 26.51 10.68
N ARG A 764 -42.17 26.85 9.96
CA ARG A 764 -42.26 27.52 8.65
C ARG A 764 -42.50 26.50 7.55
N ASP A 765 -41.77 25.40 7.58
CA ASP A 765 -41.96 24.30 6.63
C ASP A 765 -43.39 23.72 6.77
N GLU A 766 -43.89 23.52 8.00
CA GLU A 766 -45.28 23.11 8.28
C GLU A 766 -46.31 24.13 7.74
N ALA A 767 -45.99 25.43 7.72
CA ALA A 767 -46.87 26.48 7.21
C ALA A 767 -46.82 26.62 5.68
N ASP A 768 -45.65 26.37 5.08
CA ASP A 768 -45.40 26.45 3.64
C ASP A 768 -45.92 25.20 2.91
N GLU A 769 -45.91 24.03 3.56
CA GLU A 769 -46.50 22.78 3.06
C GLU A 769 -48.04 22.76 3.14
N ALA A 770 -48.65 23.63 3.96
CA ALA A 770 -50.09 23.74 4.08
C ALA A 770 -50.71 24.56 2.93
N ASP A 771 -51.46 23.89 2.06
CA ASP A 771 -52.15 24.54 0.94
C ASP A 771 -53.21 25.56 1.41
N GLU A 772 -53.50 26.53 0.54
CA GLU A 772 -54.44 27.64 0.79
C GLU A 772 -55.86 27.17 1.19
N ALA A 773 -56.24 25.95 0.79
CA ALA A 773 -57.52 25.31 1.16
C ALA A 773 -57.52 24.79 2.61
N ASP A 774 -56.41 24.19 3.06
CA ASP A 774 -56.25 23.64 4.41
C ASP A 774 -56.12 24.76 5.46
N ARG A 775 -55.42 25.85 5.10
CA ARG A 775 -55.33 27.07 5.94
C ARG A 775 -56.69 27.73 6.18
N ARG A 776 -57.67 27.57 5.27
CA ARG A 776 -59.05 28.07 5.44
C ARG A 776 -59.97 27.10 6.18
N ALA A 777 -59.67 25.80 6.14
CA ALA A 777 -60.47 24.76 6.79
C ALA A 777 -60.27 24.71 8.32
N ASP A 778 -59.07 25.06 8.81
CA ASP A 778 -58.77 25.14 10.25
C ASP A 778 -58.08 26.47 10.66
N PRO A 779 -58.86 27.53 10.92
CA PRO A 779 -58.34 28.81 11.43
C PRO A 779 -57.66 28.69 12.80
N ALA A 780 -58.03 27.68 13.60
CA ALA A 780 -57.47 27.46 14.92
C ALA A 780 -56.08 26.81 14.86
N TRP A 781 -55.80 26.00 13.83
CA TRP A 781 -54.44 25.54 13.53
C TRP A 781 -53.52 26.70 13.12
N SER A 782 -53.95 27.55 12.19
CA SER A 782 -53.17 28.72 11.74
C SER A 782 -52.87 29.69 12.88
N ALA A 783 -53.84 29.93 13.78
CA ALA A 783 -53.65 30.76 14.96
C ALA A 783 -52.63 30.16 15.95
N ARG A 784 -52.66 28.84 16.17
CA ARG A 784 -51.71 28.15 17.07
C ARG A 784 -50.27 28.18 16.54
N ILE A 785 -50.07 27.93 15.24
CA ILE A 785 -48.76 28.03 14.58
C ILE A 785 -48.21 29.46 14.75
N HIS A 786 -49.04 30.47 14.51
CA HIS A 786 -48.63 31.88 14.62
C HIS A 786 -48.29 32.28 16.07
N GLU A 787 -49.12 31.87 17.04
CA GLU A 787 -48.91 32.13 18.46
C GLU A 787 -47.65 31.43 18.99
N GLU A 788 -47.39 30.19 18.55
CA GLU A 788 -46.15 29.46 18.88
C GLU A 788 -44.93 30.16 18.27
N GLN A 789 -44.99 30.55 16.99
CA GLN A 789 -43.93 31.32 16.34
C GLN A 789 -43.63 32.64 17.07
N GLU A 790 -44.66 33.41 17.44
CA GLU A 790 -44.49 34.68 18.17
C GLU A 790 -43.89 34.47 19.56
N SER A 791 -44.33 33.42 20.28
CA SER A 791 -43.79 33.07 21.60
C SER A 791 -42.31 32.70 21.53
N LEU A 792 -41.93 31.81 20.59
CA LEU A 792 -40.55 31.36 20.41
C LEU A 792 -39.64 32.50 19.94
N VAL A 793 -40.12 33.38 19.05
CA VAL A 793 -39.38 34.59 18.63
C VAL A 793 -39.20 35.55 19.80
N ALA A 794 -40.22 35.77 20.63
CA ALA A 794 -40.12 36.63 21.81
C ALA A 794 -39.16 36.05 22.87
N GLU A 795 -39.13 34.74 23.04
CA GLU A 795 -38.22 34.05 23.97
C GLU A 795 -36.76 34.07 23.45
N LEU A 796 -36.56 33.80 22.16
CA LEU A 796 -35.25 33.91 21.52
C LEU A 796 -34.73 35.36 21.56
N ALA A 797 -35.59 36.35 21.33
CA ALA A 797 -35.23 37.77 21.41
C ALA A 797 -34.82 38.18 22.83
N ARG A 798 -35.51 37.67 23.86
CA ARG A 798 -35.16 37.89 25.27
C ARG A 798 -33.84 37.22 25.67
N GLY A 799 -33.59 36.00 25.20
CA GLY A 799 -32.39 35.23 25.55
C GLY A 799 -31.13 35.58 24.73
N THR A 800 -31.28 36.06 23.50
CA THR A 800 -30.14 36.32 22.58
C THR A 800 -29.86 37.80 22.32
N GLY A 801 -30.79 38.71 22.67
CA GLY A 801 -30.61 40.15 22.50
C GLY A 801 -30.62 40.66 21.05
N LEU A 802 -31.05 39.84 20.08
CA LEU A 802 -31.11 40.17 18.65
C LEU A 802 -32.58 40.41 18.23
N GLY A 803 -33.15 41.54 18.64
CA GLY A 803 -34.50 41.97 18.21
C GLY A 803 -34.55 43.49 18.02
N GLY A 804 -34.61 43.95 16.78
CA GLY A 804 -34.60 45.36 16.43
C GLY A 804 -35.95 46.07 16.64
N ARG A 805 -36.04 46.87 17.72
CA ARG A 805 -36.92 48.05 17.99
C ARG A 805 -38.44 47.80 18.17
N LEU A 806 -39.18 48.43 19.11
CA LEU A 806 -39.05 49.71 19.86
C LEU A 806 -39.99 49.75 21.10
N ARG A 807 -39.55 50.33 22.25
CA ARG A 807 -40.20 51.45 23.00
C ARG A 807 -39.39 51.91 24.25
N PRO A 808 -39.65 53.10 24.85
CA PRO A 808 -38.60 54.08 25.18
C PRO A 808 -38.23 54.24 26.68
N ASP A 809 -37.04 54.83 26.86
CA ASP A 809 -36.42 55.45 28.05
C ASP A 809 -35.92 54.55 29.22
N ARG A 810 -34.63 54.18 29.09
CA ARG A 810 -33.59 54.09 30.15
C ARG A 810 -33.73 53.00 31.22
N SER A 811 -33.64 51.71 30.84
CA SER A 811 -33.07 50.73 31.78
C SER A 811 -31.55 50.94 31.88
N GLU A 812 -30.99 50.71 33.07
CA GLU A 812 -29.53 50.79 33.28
C GLU A 812 -28.78 49.77 32.42
N ALA A 813 -29.39 48.63 32.10
CA ALA A 813 -28.84 47.61 31.22
C ALA A 813 -28.66 48.11 29.77
N GLU A 814 -29.61 48.87 29.23
CA GLU A 814 -29.51 49.41 27.87
C GLU A 814 -28.46 50.54 27.78
N LYS A 815 -28.38 51.39 28.82
CA LYS A 815 -27.30 52.38 28.93
C LYS A 815 -25.93 51.69 29.01
N ALA A 816 -25.82 50.62 29.79
CA ALA A 816 -24.60 49.84 29.92
C ALA A 816 -24.20 49.20 28.58
N ARG A 817 -25.15 48.59 27.86
CA ARG A 817 -24.94 48.03 26.52
C ARG A 817 -24.37 49.04 25.55
N ILE A 818 -25.06 50.18 25.37
CA ILE A 818 -24.62 51.23 24.44
C ILE A 818 -23.23 51.76 24.82
N ASN A 819 -22.99 51.98 26.12
CA ASN A 819 -21.72 52.51 26.60
C ASN A 819 -20.57 51.50 26.45
N VAL A 820 -20.77 50.23 26.81
CA VAL A 820 -19.76 49.16 26.68
C VAL A 820 -19.42 48.94 25.21
N THR A 821 -20.42 48.79 24.33
CA THR A 821 -20.18 48.64 22.88
C THR A 821 -19.36 49.80 22.32
N ARG A 822 -19.74 51.05 22.63
CA ARG A 822 -19.01 52.23 22.17
C ARG A 822 -17.58 52.24 22.69
N THR A 823 -17.39 52.08 24.00
CA THR A 823 -16.06 52.18 24.62
C THR A 823 -15.12 51.04 24.21
N VAL A 824 -15.63 49.83 24.01
CA VAL A 824 -14.85 48.70 23.47
C VAL A 824 -14.42 49.00 22.03
N ARG A 825 -15.32 49.50 21.18
CA ARG A 825 -14.98 49.91 19.81
C ARG A 825 -13.90 51.00 19.80
N ASP A 826 -14.07 52.04 20.60
CA ASP A 826 -13.10 53.14 20.71
C ASP A 826 -11.72 52.62 21.18
N ALA A 827 -11.70 51.64 22.10
CA ALA A 827 -10.45 51.04 22.57
C ALA A 827 -9.77 50.21 21.47
N ILE A 828 -10.53 49.42 20.70
CA ILE A 828 -10.00 48.65 19.56
C ILE A 828 -9.46 49.59 18.47
N GLU A 829 -10.15 50.70 18.19
CA GLU A 829 -9.67 51.73 17.25
C GLU A 829 -8.38 52.39 17.74
N ARG A 830 -8.28 52.70 19.04
CA ARG A 830 -7.06 53.24 19.65
C ARG A 830 -5.89 52.26 19.59
N ILE A 831 -6.12 50.98 19.86
CA ILE A 831 -5.11 49.92 19.68
C ILE A 831 -4.67 49.87 18.22
N GLY A 832 -5.61 50.00 17.28
CA GLY A 832 -5.35 49.88 15.85
C GLY A 832 -4.47 50.97 15.22
N ARG A 833 -4.20 52.07 15.94
CA ARG A 833 -3.27 53.11 15.46
C ARG A 833 -1.81 52.64 15.45
N ASP A 834 -1.43 51.87 16.46
CA ASP A 834 -0.04 51.44 16.68
C ASP A 834 0.12 49.90 16.67
N CYS A 835 -0.96 49.14 16.81
CA CYS A 835 -1.00 47.68 16.79
C CYS A 835 -2.17 47.19 15.90
N PRO A 836 -2.10 47.38 14.57
CA PRO A 836 -3.21 47.10 13.65
C PRO A 836 -3.59 45.62 13.63
N ARG A 837 -2.62 44.71 13.79
CA ARG A 837 -2.87 43.25 13.80
C ARG A 837 -3.67 42.81 15.02
N LEU A 838 -3.34 43.35 16.19
CA LEU A 838 -4.11 43.07 17.41
C LEU A 838 -5.52 43.66 17.33
N ALA A 839 -5.66 44.86 16.77
CA ALA A 839 -6.97 45.46 16.59
C ALA A 839 -7.87 44.63 15.66
N GLU A 840 -7.32 44.13 14.55
CA GLU A 840 -8.06 43.26 13.63
C GLU A 840 -8.52 41.97 14.30
N HIS A 841 -7.64 41.30 15.04
CA HIS A 841 -7.99 40.13 15.84
C HIS A 841 -9.10 40.43 16.85
N LEU A 842 -9.02 41.55 17.57
CA LEU A 842 -10.05 41.94 18.54
C LEU A 842 -11.38 42.29 17.87
N ARG A 843 -11.40 42.86 16.65
CA ARG A 843 -12.65 43.13 15.91
C ARG A 843 -13.38 41.85 15.53
N SER A 844 -12.63 40.84 15.09
CA SER A 844 -13.21 39.56 14.68
C SER A 844 -13.54 38.64 15.87
N SER A 845 -12.88 38.85 17.01
CA SER A 845 -12.98 37.96 18.18
C SER A 845 -13.83 38.51 19.34
N VAL A 846 -14.18 39.80 19.36
CA VAL A 846 -14.99 40.41 20.45
C VAL A 846 -16.41 40.69 19.96
N THR A 847 -17.38 40.06 20.60
CA THR A 847 -18.81 40.37 20.40
C THR A 847 -19.29 41.30 21.51
N THR A 848 -20.09 42.32 21.14
CA THR A 848 -20.70 43.23 22.11
C THR A 848 -22.20 43.33 21.89
N GLY A 849 -22.96 43.30 22.98
CA GLY A 849 -24.42 43.28 23.02
C GLY A 849 -24.87 43.32 24.48
N THR A 850 -26.08 42.84 24.80
CA THR A 850 -26.51 42.67 26.20
C THR A 850 -25.52 41.75 26.95
N TRP A 851 -24.98 40.77 26.23
CA TRP A 851 -23.84 39.94 26.62
C TRP A 851 -22.66 40.22 25.70
N CYS A 852 -21.47 40.26 26.27
CA CYS A 852 -20.22 40.47 25.57
C CYS A 852 -19.30 39.27 25.80
N ALA A 853 -18.57 38.84 24.78
CA ALA A 853 -17.63 37.73 24.89
C ALA A 853 -16.39 37.97 24.03
N TYR A 854 -15.28 37.33 24.40
CA TYR A 854 -14.10 37.22 23.55
C TYR A 854 -13.93 35.76 23.15
N THR A 855 -14.08 35.46 21.86
CA THR A 855 -13.90 34.14 21.27
C THR A 855 -12.83 34.26 20.19
N PRO A 856 -11.60 33.78 20.44
CA PRO A 856 -10.47 33.99 19.54
C PRO A 856 -10.71 33.35 18.17
N ALA A 857 -10.70 34.16 17.11
CA ALA A 857 -10.78 33.68 15.72
C ALA A 857 -9.45 33.06 15.24
N THR A 858 -8.33 33.42 15.87
CA THR A 858 -7.00 32.84 15.65
C THR A 858 -6.33 32.45 16.99
N PRO A 859 -5.45 31.44 17.03
CA PRO A 859 -4.82 30.99 18.28
C PRO A 859 -3.90 32.08 18.85
N VAL A 860 -4.34 32.73 19.93
CA VAL A 860 -3.58 33.79 20.62
C VAL A 860 -3.42 33.43 22.09
N THR A 861 -2.17 33.42 22.56
CA THR A 861 -1.86 33.21 23.98
C THR A 861 -1.72 34.55 24.69
N TRP A 862 -2.60 34.82 25.66
CA TRP A 862 -2.54 36.05 26.45
C TRP A 862 -1.59 35.93 27.64
N ARG A 863 -0.59 36.81 27.73
CA ARG A 863 0.30 36.92 28.90
C ARG A 863 -0.27 37.92 29.92
N HIS A 864 -0.47 37.45 31.15
CA HIS A 864 -1.01 38.24 32.25
C HIS A 864 -0.03 38.22 33.44
N GLY A 865 0.81 39.26 33.58
CA GLY A 865 1.73 39.33 34.71
C GLY A 865 2.56 40.61 34.78
N ALA A 866 2.82 41.07 36.01
CA ALA A 866 3.75 42.15 36.34
C ALA A 866 5.14 41.55 36.61
N HIS A 867 5.91 41.23 35.57
CA HIS A 867 7.36 41.07 35.68
C HIS A 867 7.99 41.34 34.32
N ALA A 868 8.52 42.54 34.15
CA ALA A 868 9.57 42.78 33.17
C ALA A 868 10.85 42.17 33.76
N SER A 869 11.26 40.99 33.30
CA SER A 869 12.69 40.71 33.23
C SER A 869 13.07 40.85 31.76
N ALA A 870 13.68 41.99 31.44
CA ALA A 870 14.41 42.15 30.21
C ALA A 870 15.59 41.18 30.24
N ARG A 871 15.44 40.00 29.65
CA ARG A 871 16.60 39.25 29.14
C ARG A 871 16.67 39.53 27.64
N ARG A 872 17.50 40.51 27.29
CA ARG A 872 18.20 40.50 26.00
C ARG A 872 18.92 39.15 25.92
N ALA A 873 18.61 38.34 24.91
CA ALA A 873 19.50 37.27 24.50
C ALA A 873 20.81 37.93 23.97
N PRO A 874 22.01 37.54 24.43
CA PRO A 874 23.19 37.71 23.61
C PRO A 874 23.16 36.65 22.50
N LEU A 875 23.42 37.12 21.27
CA LEU A 875 23.71 36.40 20.02
C LEU A 875 23.43 34.89 19.95
#